data_AF-W7V1R5-F1
#
_entry.id   AF-W7V1R5-F1
#
_cell.length_a   1.000
_cell.length_b   1.000
_cell.length_c   1.000
_cell.angle_alpha   90.00
_cell.angle_beta   90.00
_cell.angle_gamma   90.00
#
_symmetry.space_group_name_H-M   'P 1'
#
loop_
_entity.id
_entity.type
_entity.pdbx_description
1 polymer ?
#
loop_
_entity_poly.entity_id
_entity_poly.type
_entity_poly.pdbx_seq_one_letter_code
_entity_poly.pdbx_strand_id
1 'polypeptide(L)'
;MKKMISFLAAFSMILTSAAASAPASVMAVSSSAAVSSGTKVGAYAQVDNMSFTIQNGKAELTSFSGVNDEEVTIPDTVKDCPVTSIESSAFLGCKKLRKIVLGKYMAECEGFSMDCENLEEIVVPEDNESLVMEDGILYTNDMKKVIACPAKTEKEDIVIPDEVESVGMAAFTHCASIKSVTIPDSVKEIWSYAFMFCEGLKSAKLPKDLEYVRANTFTGCSSLEKAELPEGLKYIELGAFSYCPVLKDINIPSAVEAIGVEAFYQSGCTVSEDGILYVGDWAVDVDLNVEAKNSPNKGKRFYSDIKDANIRVGTVGTAWGLLRDTPDLRSVVVPDTVKYIGEGMVTGIGIYVERVDFWCHTIPERSLICSGIKEVYIHDPDCVIEDSASSFPAYWRNIEEEMTVGRLKDIFEENVSSSGSAASSVHKAINTELIEIDEDSEDPEKELLERLGQNADEYYAKQKVYNAPIKQDGVARYDTVIHGFRGSAAEDYAIKYRRCFSAFVPASAAVGPEIFEGNGIQYRIYGGAAAEAVLTDGGKLKSDITIPEEIKGVPVTGFRDYTDADTFAKFTVHLPKTVKTVEDSYSASENNIMYFDVSEDNPYICSVDGIVYSKDMKKLVKIPCFYNSGEIVIPDSVRIIDRYAGWALKNVEKIVIPEGTEIIKDSAFACSQKLASVKLPETLDTIGNGVFGMCSLLTDISIPDSVEQIGNNAFDMVPAAEHEKGGIYIGKWLVQTEASGERLVIREDTEGIATVDLYSDTVFPKSVKKVGWEMANGKYNKMERADVYSSVIDFDEFKNAKFMKDIYIYDRNCQICSGENTIPAKYVSVLSRDPADVQAYRASVTITELTRTVSERYGYYDEDELDDVVIHGYAGSTAEAYAKMYGRKFEVIDADSAYKNGDINGDAVLNVGDLVILNRYLHGTYQFTEKQFKSADLNGDGSVDVFDVIIYRRKLVE
;
A
#
# COMPACT_ATOMS: atom_id res chain seq x y z
N MET A 1 -32.15 -26.54 28.03
CA MET A 1 -31.29 -27.43 27.22
C MET A 1 -30.26 -26.52 26.59
N LYS A 2 -29.08 -26.25 27.17
CA LYS A 2 -27.97 -27.15 27.54
C LYS A 2 -27.52 -28.04 26.37
N LYS A 3 -26.63 -27.51 25.53
CA LYS A 3 -25.33 -28.07 25.07
C LYS A 3 -25.04 -27.64 23.62
N MET A 4 -23.74 -27.43 23.37
CA MET A 4 -23.05 -27.22 22.08
C MET A 4 -23.07 -25.81 21.49
N ILE A 5 -22.19 -24.94 21.99
CA ILE A 5 -21.19 -24.24 21.16
C ILE A 5 -19.93 -24.12 22.03
N SER A 6 -18.90 -24.91 21.71
CA SER A 6 -17.54 -24.77 22.24
C SER A 6 -16.57 -25.17 21.14
N PHE A 7 -15.89 -24.20 20.55
CA PHE A 7 -14.48 -24.18 20.14
C PHE A 7 -14.28 -22.90 19.31
N LEU A 8 -13.21 -22.14 19.61
CA LEU A 8 -12.82 -20.80 19.12
C LEU A 8 -13.26 -19.61 20.00
N ALA A 9 -12.59 -19.45 21.14
CA ALA A 9 -12.15 -18.16 21.73
C ALA A 9 -11.58 -18.39 23.14
N ALA A 10 -10.24 -18.46 23.26
CA ALA A 10 -9.39 -18.22 24.45
C ALA A 10 -7.99 -18.74 24.10
N PHE A 11 -6.94 -17.93 24.04
CA PHE A 11 -6.25 -17.51 25.27
C PHE A 11 -5.62 -16.12 25.08
N SER A 12 -6.29 -15.10 25.62
CA SER A 12 -5.66 -13.90 26.17
C SER A 12 -6.11 -13.82 27.63
N MET A 13 -5.12 -13.82 28.51
CA MET A 13 -5.10 -13.25 29.85
C MET A 13 -5.84 -13.91 31.06
N ILE A 14 -4.97 -14.22 32.04
CA ILE A 14 -5.06 -14.02 33.51
C ILE A 14 -5.51 -15.21 34.38
N LEU A 15 -4.70 -15.50 35.42
CA LEU A 15 -5.17 -15.71 36.80
C LEU A 15 -4.15 -15.05 37.76
N THR A 16 -4.39 -13.81 38.18
CA THR A 16 -5.00 -13.38 39.45
C THR A 16 -4.15 -13.62 40.70
N SER A 17 -3.89 -12.55 41.44
CA SER A 17 -3.98 -12.62 42.90
C SER A 17 -5.06 -11.65 43.38
N ALA A 18 -6.02 -12.21 44.10
CA ALA A 18 -7.07 -11.49 44.80
C ALA A 18 -6.55 -11.09 46.19
N ALA A 19 -6.67 -9.82 46.57
CA ALA A 19 -6.61 -9.41 47.96
C ALA A 19 -7.74 -8.41 48.22
N ALA A 20 -8.65 -8.82 49.10
CA ALA A 20 -9.78 -8.02 49.55
C ALA A 20 -9.40 -7.15 50.76
N SER A 21 -10.07 -5.98 50.81
CA SER A 21 -10.37 -5.11 51.96
C SER A 21 -9.26 -4.29 52.64
N ALA A 22 -9.29 -2.99 52.30
CA ALA A 22 -8.97 -1.78 53.06
C ALA A 22 -9.58 -1.77 54.51
N PRO A 23 -9.26 -0.83 55.46
CA PRO A 23 -9.10 0.60 55.18
C PRO A 23 -8.19 1.47 56.09
N ALA A 24 -8.10 2.74 55.63
CA ALA A 24 -7.99 3.98 56.42
C ALA A 24 -6.63 4.28 57.05
N SER A 25 -6.04 5.47 56.94
CA SER A 25 -6.45 6.80 56.48
C SER A 25 -5.20 7.68 56.70
N VAL A 26 -4.90 8.80 56.04
CA VAL A 26 -5.68 10.01 55.79
C VAL A 26 -4.96 10.81 54.68
N MET A 27 -5.77 11.44 53.84
CA MET A 27 -5.50 12.46 52.83
C MET A 27 -4.50 13.54 53.27
N ALA A 28 -3.70 14.10 52.36
CA ALA A 28 -3.99 15.37 51.68
C ALA A 28 -2.73 15.75 50.86
N VAL A 29 -2.73 16.43 49.70
CA VAL A 29 -3.73 17.13 48.89
C VAL A 29 -3.04 17.47 47.55
N SER A 30 -3.79 17.37 46.44
CA SER A 30 -3.64 18.01 45.10
C SER A 30 -2.26 17.99 44.40
N SER A 31 -2.12 17.70 43.11
CA SER A 31 -3.02 17.83 41.97
C SER A 31 -2.52 16.97 40.82
N SER A 32 -3.47 16.54 39.98
CA SER A 32 -3.35 16.07 38.59
C SER A 32 -2.24 16.79 37.80
N ALA A 33 -1.58 16.22 36.79
CA ALA A 33 -2.05 15.24 35.81
C ALA A 33 -0.86 14.63 35.04
N ALA A 34 -1.22 13.63 34.24
CA ALA A 34 -0.53 13.13 33.04
C ALA A 34 0.72 12.27 33.25
N VAL A 35 0.44 10.97 33.15
CA VAL A 35 1.32 9.90 32.70
C VAL A 35 2.07 10.35 31.46
N SER A 36 3.39 10.49 31.58
CA SER A 36 4.32 10.29 30.47
C SER A 36 4.89 8.87 30.57
N SER A 37 5.21 8.32 29.41
CA SER A 37 6.10 7.19 29.13
C SER A 37 7.44 7.31 29.89
N GLY A 38 7.39 7.11 31.20
CA GLY A 38 8.54 7.25 32.07
C GLY A 38 9.54 6.13 31.85
N THR A 39 10.75 6.49 31.42
CA THR A 39 11.99 5.76 31.65
C THR A 39 11.90 5.03 33.00
N LYS A 40 12.14 3.71 33.02
CA LYS A 40 12.14 2.91 34.26
C LYS A 40 13.18 3.49 35.23
N VAL A 41 12.78 4.37 36.14
CA VAL A 41 13.68 4.90 37.18
C VAL A 41 13.77 3.84 38.29
N GLY A 42 14.53 2.78 38.01
CA GLY A 42 15.08 1.90 39.05
C GLY A 42 16.20 2.62 39.81
N ALA A 43 16.48 2.20 41.04
CA ALA A 43 17.65 2.73 41.76
C ALA A 43 18.93 2.11 41.17
N TYR A 44 19.92 2.94 40.84
CA TYR A 44 21.20 2.45 40.34
C TYR A 44 22.17 2.15 41.48
N ALA A 45 22.98 1.11 41.31
CA ALA A 45 24.08 0.79 42.20
C ALA A 45 25.31 0.40 41.39
N GLN A 46 26.49 0.69 41.94
CA GLN A 46 27.75 0.30 41.34
C GLN A 46 28.61 -0.33 42.42
N VAL A 47 29.20 -1.48 42.10
CA VAL A 47 30.12 -2.23 42.97
C VAL A 47 31.29 -2.64 42.10
N ASP A 48 32.48 -2.11 42.40
CA ASP A 48 33.67 -2.30 41.59
C ASP A 48 33.44 -1.97 40.10
N ASN A 49 33.72 -2.92 39.21
CA ASN A 49 33.53 -2.81 37.77
C ASN A 49 32.10 -3.20 37.31
N MET A 50 31.16 -3.44 38.24
CA MET A 50 29.79 -3.88 37.96
C MET A 50 28.77 -2.77 38.22
N SER A 51 27.84 -2.57 37.29
CA SER A 51 26.69 -1.68 37.43
C SER A 51 25.39 -2.48 37.49
N PHE A 52 24.50 -2.07 38.38
CA PHE A 52 23.25 -2.76 38.65
C PHE A 52 22.06 -1.80 38.59
N THR A 53 20.94 -2.33 38.11
CA THR A 53 19.63 -1.70 38.22
C THR A 53 18.80 -2.43 39.27
N ILE A 54 18.20 -1.68 40.19
CA ILE A 54 17.35 -2.23 41.25
C ILE A 54 15.89 -1.88 40.99
N GLN A 55 15.07 -2.90 40.84
CA GLN A 55 13.62 -2.79 40.65
C GLN A 55 12.89 -3.82 41.50
N ASN A 56 11.80 -3.42 42.15
CA ASN A 56 10.96 -4.30 42.98
C ASN A 56 11.74 -5.10 44.05
N GLY A 57 12.81 -4.49 44.60
CA GLY A 57 13.66 -5.12 45.62
C GLY A 57 14.62 -6.20 45.12
N LYS A 58 14.83 -6.32 43.81
CA LYS A 58 15.82 -7.21 43.18
C LYS A 58 16.82 -6.40 42.38
N ALA A 59 18.07 -6.85 42.34
CA ALA A 59 19.14 -6.26 41.57
C ALA A 59 19.45 -7.10 40.31
N GLU A 60 19.68 -6.42 39.20
CA GLU A 60 20.08 -6.98 37.91
C GLU A 60 21.43 -6.41 37.51
N LEU A 61 22.38 -7.27 37.13
CA LEU A 61 23.65 -6.84 36.57
C LEU A 61 23.43 -6.39 35.12
N THR A 62 23.60 -5.09 34.84
CA THR A 62 23.34 -4.50 33.51
C THR A 62 24.62 -4.21 32.73
N SER A 63 25.76 -4.06 33.41
CA SER A 63 27.05 -3.85 32.73
C SER A 63 28.24 -4.22 33.60
N PHE A 64 29.28 -4.75 32.98
CA PHE A 64 30.60 -4.99 33.56
C PHE A 64 31.67 -4.28 32.75
N SER A 65 32.37 -3.32 33.35
CA SER A 65 33.41 -2.52 32.70
C SER A 65 34.81 -3.14 32.76
N GLY A 66 34.95 -4.28 33.45
CA GLY A 66 36.20 -5.03 33.62
C GLY A 66 36.60 -5.85 32.39
N VAL A 67 36.53 -5.28 31.19
CA VAL A 67 36.77 -5.99 29.91
C VAL A 67 38.17 -6.64 29.79
N ASN A 68 39.10 -6.26 30.65
CA ASN A 68 40.45 -6.83 30.73
C ASN A 68 40.64 -7.85 31.86
N ASP A 69 39.65 -8.02 32.72
CA ASP A 69 39.71 -8.93 33.86
C ASP A 69 39.59 -10.37 33.36
N GLU A 70 40.32 -11.29 33.99
CA GLU A 70 40.26 -12.73 33.68
C GLU A 70 39.21 -13.46 34.52
N GLU A 71 38.79 -12.87 35.65
CA GLU A 71 37.81 -13.48 36.56
C GLU A 71 36.86 -12.42 37.12
N VAL A 72 35.60 -12.80 37.34
CA VAL A 72 34.60 -11.96 38.01
C VAL A 72 33.79 -12.78 39.01
N THR A 73 33.48 -12.17 40.15
CA THR A 73 32.56 -12.74 41.15
C THR A 73 31.38 -11.81 41.33
N ILE A 74 30.19 -12.30 41.04
CA ILE A 74 28.94 -11.54 41.16
C ILE A 74 28.49 -11.61 42.62
N PRO A 75 28.27 -10.47 43.30
CA PRO A 75 27.87 -10.46 44.70
C PRO A 75 26.46 -11.00 44.87
N ASP A 76 26.19 -11.66 46.01
CA ASP A 76 24.83 -12.13 46.34
C ASP A 76 23.83 -10.98 46.45
N THR A 77 24.26 -9.84 47.00
CA THR A 77 23.39 -8.70 47.25
C THR A 77 24.07 -7.39 46.91
N VAL A 78 23.31 -6.42 46.42
CA VAL A 78 23.73 -5.03 46.22
C VAL A 78 22.69 -4.11 46.86
N LYS A 79 23.11 -3.22 47.76
CA LYS A 79 22.22 -2.36 48.57
C LYS A 79 21.08 -3.14 49.23
N ASP A 80 21.43 -4.23 49.92
CA ASP A 80 20.49 -5.16 50.59
C ASP A 80 19.45 -5.83 49.68
N CYS A 81 19.57 -5.69 48.35
CA CYS A 81 18.73 -6.36 47.37
C CYS A 81 19.48 -7.55 46.77
N PRO A 82 18.87 -8.75 46.67
CA PRO A 82 19.48 -9.92 46.03
C PRO A 82 19.75 -9.65 44.55
N VAL A 83 20.93 -10.05 44.06
CA VAL A 83 21.25 -10.05 42.63
C VAL A 83 20.67 -11.32 42.01
N THR A 84 19.62 -11.17 41.23
CA THR A 84 18.84 -12.31 40.71
C THR A 84 18.99 -12.53 39.22
N SER A 85 19.44 -11.51 38.48
CA SER A 85 19.58 -11.59 37.03
C SER A 85 20.83 -10.92 36.47
N ILE A 86 21.20 -11.34 35.26
CA ILE A 86 22.25 -10.75 34.43
C ILE A 86 21.65 -10.45 33.07
N GLU A 87 21.74 -9.20 32.64
CA GLU A 87 21.36 -8.79 31.29
C GLU A 87 22.29 -9.43 30.25
N SER A 88 21.77 -9.83 29.09
CA SER A 88 22.55 -10.54 28.06
C SER A 88 23.77 -9.74 27.57
N SER A 89 23.71 -8.41 27.60
CA SER A 89 24.80 -7.50 27.22
C SER A 89 25.72 -7.10 28.39
N ALA A 90 25.50 -7.61 29.60
CA ALA A 90 26.26 -7.20 30.77
C ALA A 90 27.77 -7.40 30.60
N PHE A 91 28.19 -8.45 29.88
CA PHE A 91 29.58 -8.77 29.61
C PHE A 91 30.04 -8.41 28.18
N LEU A 92 29.37 -7.44 27.53
CA LEU A 92 29.72 -6.99 26.18
C LEU A 92 31.23 -6.65 26.08
N GLY A 93 31.91 -7.30 25.12
CA GLY A 93 33.34 -7.10 24.88
C GLY A 93 34.30 -7.78 25.87
N CYS A 94 33.81 -8.58 26.82
CA CYS A 94 34.63 -9.26 27.84
C CYS A 94 35.35 -10.52 27.33
N LYS A 95 36.14 -10.38 26.26
CA LYS A 95 36.80 -11.51 25.58
C LYS A 95 37.90 -12.18 26.39
N LYS A 96 38.44 -11.53 27.43
CA LYS A 96 39.52 -12.08 28.28
C LYS A 96 39.02 -12.85 29.48
N LEU A 97 37.73 -12.78 29.77
CA LEU A 97 37.14 -13.41 30.94
C LEU A 97 37.22 -14.93 30.79
N ARG A 98 37.88 -15.59 31.76
CA ARG A 98 38.07 -17.04 31.85
C ARG A 98 37.18 -17.68 32.89
N LYS A 99 36.82 -16.94 33.94
CA LYS A 99 36.01 -17.47 35.05
C LYS A 99 34.92 -16.50 35.50
N ILE A 100 33.71 -17.03 35.66
CA ILE A 100 32.57 -16.29 36.23
C ILE A 100 32.07 -17.06 37.45
N VAL A 101 32.01 -16.40 38.60
CA VAL A 101 31.40 -16.93 39.82
C VAL A 101 30.04 -16.24 40.01
N LEU A 102 28.97 -17.03 39.95
CA LEU A 102 27.59 -16.54 40.15
C LEU A 102 27.27 -16.39 41.64
N GLY A 103 26.33 -15.50 41.95
CA GLY A 103 25.80 -15.35 43.30
C GLY A 103 24.77 -16.42 43.66
N LYS A 104 24.54 -16.62 44.95
CA LYS A 104 23.55 -17.55 45.52
C LYS A 104 22.14 -17.34 44.97
N TYR A 105 21.72 -16.08 44.81
CA TYR A 105 20.37 -15.74 44.38
C TYR A 105 20.21 -15.63 42.86
N MET A 106 21.27 -15.93 42.10
CA MET A 106 21.23 -15.86 40.65
C MET A 106 20.24 -16.87 40.08
N ALA A 107 19.31 -16.41 39.24
CA ALA A 107 18.26 -17.24 38.66
C ALA A 107 18.07 -17.00 37.16
N GLU A 108 18.23 -15.76 36.69
CA GLU A 108 17.94 -15.36 35.31
C GLU A 108 19.19 -14.77 34.63
N CYS A 109 19.95 -15.60 33.92
CA CYS A 109 21.19 -15.17 33.27
C CYS A 109 21.34 -15.80 31.88
N GLU A 110 20.41 -15.49 30.98
CA GLU A 110 20.48 -15.98 29.59
C GLU A 110 21.32 -15.04 28.72
N GLY A 111 22.08 -15.59 27.76
CA GLY A 111 22.87 -14.80 26.82
C GLY A 111 24.09 -14.08 27.41
N PHE A 112 24.29 -14.06 28.73
CA PHE A 112 25.35 -13.31 29.41
C PHE A 112 26.77 -13.68 28.94
N SER A 113 26.98 -14.92 28.49
CA SER A 113 28.27 -15.42 28.04
C SER A 113 28.55 -15.16 26.55
N MET A 114 27.70 -14.40 25.86
CA MET A 114 27.76 -14.22 24.41
C MET A 114 29.13 -13.75 23.91
N ASP A 115 29.74 -12.78 24.61
CA ASP A 115 31.04 -12.18 24.26
C ASP A 115 32.24 -12.75 25.04
N CYS A 116 32.02 -13.78 25.86
CA CYS A 116 33.05 -14.38 26.69
C CYS A 116 33.78 -15.53 25.95
N GLU A 117 34.44 -15.20 24.84
CA GLU A 117 35.12 -16.16 23.93
C GLU A 117 36.20 -17.05 24.57
N ASN A 118 36.72 -16.66 25.75
CA ASN A 118 37.74 -17.40 26.50
C ASN A 118 37.23 -17.96 27.84
N LEU A 119 35.92 -18.01 28.06
CA LEU A 119 35.32 -18.55 29.28
C LEU A 119 35.64 -20.04 29.42
N GLU A 120 36.38 -20.40 30.46
CA GLU A 120 36.78 -21.76 30.83
C GLU A 120 35.88 -22.35 31.90
N GLU A 121 35.40 -21.52 32.83
CA GLU A 121 34.70 -21.99 34.02
C GLU A 121 33.55 -21.04 34.42
N ILE A 122 32.38 -21.63 34.69
CA ILE A 122 31.28 -20.98 35.41
C ILE A 122 31.12 -21.70 36.74
N VAL A 123 31.16 -20.96 37.84
CA VAL A 123 31.00 -21.49 39.19
C VAL A 123 29.64 -21.09 39.73
N VAL A 124 28.84 -22.09 40.08
CA VAL A 124 27.56 -21.93 40.79
C VAL A 124 27.78 -22.34 42.25
N PRO A 125 27.45 -21.49 43.24
CA PRO A 125 27.51 -21.84 44.65
C PRO A 125 26.61 -23.04 44.99
N GLU A 126 27.03 -23.90 45.91
CA GLU A 126 26.26 -25.10 46.32
C GLU A 126 24.87 -24.76 46.90
N ASP A 127 24.68 -23.53 47.40
CA ASP A 127 23.44 -23.05 47.98
C ASP A 127 22.59 -22.20 47.02
N ASN A 128 22.91 -22.21 45.72
CA ASN A 128 22.03 -21.65 44.69
C ASN A 128 20.84 -22.61 44.44
N GLU A 129 19.62 -22.11 44.63
CA GLU A 129 18.41 -22.92 44.52
C GLU A 129 17.83 -22.98 43.09
N SER A 130 18.33 -22.13 42.19
CA SER A 130 17.76 -21.91 40.84
C SER A 130 18.61 -22.46 39.70
N LEU A 131 19.92 -22.61 39.91
CA LEU A 131 20.89 -22.99 38.89
C LEU A 131 21.72 -24.18 39.33
N VAL A 132 22.15 -25.00 38.38
CA VAL A 132 23.02 -26.14 38.63
C VAL A 132 24.04 -26.30 37.50
N MET A 133 25.27 -26.65 37.87
CA MET A 133 26.28 -27.11 36.90
C MET A 133 26.20 -28.63 36.81
N GLU A 134 25.80 -29.14 35.66
CA GLU A 134 25.79 -30.58 35.38
C GLU A 134 26.74 -30.86 34.21
N ASP A 135 27.76 -31.68 34.46
CA ASP A 135 28.76 -32.06 33.47
C ASP A 135 29.38 -30.81 32.75
N GLY A 136 29.70 -29.77 33.52
CA GLY A 136 30.32 -28.53 33.00
C GLY A 136 29.40 -27.61 32.18
N ILE A 137 28.10 -27.87 32.15
CA ILE A 137 27.08 -27.03 31.49
C ILE A 137 26.14 -26.47 32.57
N LEU A 138 25.78 -25.20 32.42
CA LEU A 138 24.85 -24.49 33.31
C LEU A 138 23.41 -24.77 32.88
N TYR A 139 22.60 -25.28 33.82
CA TYR A 139 21.17 -25.52 33.66
C TYR A 139 20.37 -24.75 34.70
N THR A 140 19.06 -24.64 34.46
CA THR A 140 18.11 -24.44 35.57
C THR A 140 18.15 -25.65 36.49
N ASN A 141 17.93 -25.46 37.79
CA ASN A 141 18.02 -26.52 38.80
C ASN A 141 16.98 -27.64 38.59
N ASP A 142 15.88 -27.36 37.88
CA ASP A 142 14.89 -28.36 37.47
C ASP A 142 15.26 -29.14 36.20
N MET A 143 16.45 -28.86 35.62
CA MET A 143 16.96 -29.42 34.37
C MET A 143 16.09 -29.17 33.14
N LYS A 144 15.17 -28.19 33.19
CA LYS A 144 14.27 -27.88 32.07
C LYS A 144 14.89 -27.00 31.00
N LYS A 145 15.99 -26.31 31.29
CA LYS A 145 16.62 -25.37 30.36
C LYS A 145 18.14 -25.44 30.44
N VAL A 146 18.79 -25.48 29.27
CA VAL A 146 20.23 -25.20 29.14
C VAL A 146 20.41 -23.69 29.10
N ILE A 147 21.26 -23.14 29.97
CA ILE A 147 21.49 -21.69 30.07
C ILE A 147 22.79 -21.30 29.37
N ALA A 148 23.92 -21.95 29.70
CA ALA A 148 25.22 -21.62 29.14
C ALA A 148 26.23 -22.78 29.26
N CYS A 149 27.17 -22.84 28.33
CA CYS A 149 28.34 -23.69 28.34
C CYS A 149 29.58 -22.79 28.20
N PRO A 150 30.63 -22.97 29.02
CA PRO A 150 31.87 -22.24 28.84
C PRO A 150 32.46 -22.45 27.42
N ALA A 151 32.83 -21.36 26.74
CA ALA A 151 33.35 -21.38 25.37
C ALA A 151 34.60 -22.28 25.20
N LYS A 152 35.41 -22.42 26.24
CA LYS A 152 36.60 -23.29 26.30
C LYS A 152 36.33 -24.68 26.88
N THR A 153 35.09 -25.15 26.82
CA THR A 153 34.76 -26.55 27.13
C THR A 153 35.68 -27.51 26.37
N GLU A 154 36.15 -28.56 27.06
CA GLU A 154 36.96 -29.63 26.45
C GLU A 154 36.08 -30.72 25.82
N LYS A 155 34.76 -30.63 25.96
CA LYS A 155 33.85 -31.64 25.45
C LYS A 155 33.72 -31.57 23.93
N GLU A 156 33.83 -32.73 23.29
CA GLU A 156 33.61 -32.89 21.86
C GLU A 156 32.18 -33.34 21.54
N ASP A 157 31.52 -34.09 22.42
CA ASP A 157 30.17 -34.60 22.23
C ASP A 157 29.26 -34.12 23.38
N ILE A 158 28.21 -33.38 23.04
CA ILE A 158 27.21 -32.92 23.99
C ILE A 158 25.95 -33.76 23.87
N VAL A 159 25.49 -34.33 24.97
CA VAL A 159 24.20 -35.01 25.07
C VAL A 159 23.33 -34.18 26.01
N ILE A 160 22.30 -33.52 25.47
CA ILE A 160 21.32 -32.78 26.26
C ILE A 160 20.35 -33.78 26.89
N PRO A 161 20.09 -33.74 28.22
CA PRO A 161 19.18 -34.68 28.88
C PRO A 161 17.72 -34.62 28.38
N ASP A 162 17.02 -35.76 28.39
CA ASP A 162 15.64 -35.91 27.91
C ASP A 162 14.60 -35.07 28.70
N GLU A 163 14.97 -34.56 29.87
CA GLU A 163 14.11 -33.69 30.67
C GLU A 163 14.09 -32.24 30.18
N VAL A 164 15.11 -31.83 29.42
CA VAL A 164 15.29 -30.46 28.91
C VAL A 164 14.20 -30.13 27.91
N GLU A 165 13.57 -28.97 28.08
CA GLU A 165 12.50 -28.46 27.21
C GLU A 165 12.95 -27.27 26.35
N SER A 166 14.05 -26.60 26.69
CA SER A 166 14.56 -25.45 25.92
C SER A 166 16.09 -25.30 26.01
N VAL A 167 16.68 -24.79 24.92
CA VAL A 167 18.09 -24.36 24.86
C VAL A 167 18.13 -22.85 24.79
N GLY A 168 18.70 -22.19 25.81
CA GLY A 168 18.68 -20.75 25.99
C GLY A 168 19.52 -19.96 24.98
N MET A 169 19.33 -18.63 25.00
CA MET A 169 20.02 -17.71 24.10
C MET A 169 21.54 -17.79 24.29
N ALA A 170 22.28 -17.96 23.18
CA ALA A 170 23.74 -18.11 23.15
C ALA A 170 24.32 -19.24 24.03
N ALA A 171 23.52 -20.25 24.39
CA ALA A 171 23.90 -21.28 25.35
C ALA A 171 25.22 -22.01 25.04
N PHE A 172 25.54 -22.26 23.78
CA PHE A 172 26.78 -22.91 23.34
C PHE A 172 27.62 -22.00 22.44
N THR A 173 27.44 -20.67 22.50
CA THR A 173 28.20 -19.79 21.62
C THR A 173 29.72 -19.99 21.79
N HIS A 174 30.48 -19.87 20.71
CA HIS A 174 31.94 -20.01 20.68
C HIS A 174 32.51 -21.35 21.21
N CYS A 175 31.69 -22.37 21.45
CA CYS A 175 32.13 -23.69 21.90
C CYS A 175 32.82 -24.48 20.76
N ALA A 176 34.03 -24.05 20.39
CA ALA A 176 34.75 -24.55 19.22
C ALA A 176 35.17 -26.03 19.29
N SER A 177 35.22 -26.62 20.50
CA SER A 177 35.58 -28.02 20.71
C SER A 177 34.44 -29.00 20.36
N ILE A 178 33.18 -28.55 20.42
CA ILE A 178 32.01 -29.40 20.21
C ILE A 178 31.97 -29.84 18.75
N LYS A 179 32.00 -31.16 18.52
CA LYS A 179 31.88 -31.82 17.21
C LYS A 179 30.48 -32.33 16.94
N SER A 180 29.75 -32.75 17.98
CA SER A 180 28.38 -33.21 17.87
C SER A 180 27.52 -32.76 19.06
N VAL A 181 26.24 -32.50 18.79
CA VAL A 181 25.23 -32.25 19.82
C VAL A 181 24.02 -33.12 19.56
N THR A 182 23.58 -33.85 20.59
CA THR A 182 22.32 -34.60 20.59
C THR A 182 21.28 -33.80 21.34
N ILE A 183 20.29 -33.28 20.62
CA ILE A 183 19.16 -32.52 21.17
C ILE A 183 17.95 -33.46 21.21
N PRO A 184 17.35 -33.74 22.39
CA PRO A 184 16.21 -34.65 22.50
C PRO A 184 14.92 -34.03 21.97
N ASP A 185 13.96 -34.88 21.60
CA ASP A 185 12.62 -34.48 21.11
C ASP A 185 11.80 -33.73 22.17
N SER A 186 12.20 -33.76 23.45
CA SER A 186 11.58 -32.98 24.53
C SER A 186 11.82 -31.47 24.38
N VAL A 187 12.88 -31.07 23.65
CA VAL A 187 13.21 -29.67 23.40
C VAL A 187 12.23 -29.07 22.40
N LYS A 188 11.46 -28.10 22.88
CA LYS A 188 10.45 -27.36 22.10
C LYS A 188 11.00 -26.06 21.52
N GLU A 189 12.07 -25.53 22.14
CA GLU A 189 12.62 -24.23 21.78
C GLU A 189 14.16 -24.26 21.77
N ILE A 190 14.76 -23.76 20.70
CA ILE A 190 16.19 -23.44 20.61
C ILE A 190 16.28 -21.94 20.34
N TRP A 191 16.82 -21.19 21.31
CA TRP A 191 16.85 -19.73 21.26
C TRP A 191 17.93 -19.19 20.29
N SER A 192 17.85 -17.90 19.97
CA SER A 192 18.77 -17.25 19.04
C SER A 192 20.22 -17.40 19.51
N TYR A 193 21.15 -17.48 18.54
CA TYR A 193 22.59 -17.61 18.78
C TYR A 193 23.04 -18.89 19.51
N ALA A 194 22.15 -19.85 19.79
CA ALA A 194 22.44 -20.97 20.69
C ALA A 194 23.73 -21.76 20.33
N PHE A 195 24.08 -21.92 19.05
CA PHE A 195 25.30 -22.59 18.61
C PHE A 195 26.21 -21.68 17.75
N MET A 196 26.07 -20.37 17.87
CA MET A 196 26.87 -19.40 17.10
C MET A 196 28.37 -19.65 17.32
N PHE A 197 29.16 -19.66 16.24
CA PHE A 197 30.61 -19.93 16.24
C PHE A 197 31.03 -21.23 16.94
N CYS A 198 30.17 -22.26 16.96
CA CYS A 198 30.60 -23.64 17.26
C CYS A 198 31.41 -24.20 16.08
N GLU A 199 32.65 -23.73 15.90
CA GLU A 199 33.47 -24.02 14.71
C GLU A 199 33.79 -25.50 14.50
N GLY A 200 33.75 -26.32 15.57
CA GLY A 200 33.97 -27.77 15.49
C GLY A 200 32.74 -28.59 15.09
N LEU A 201 31.54 -28.01 15.16
CA LEU A 201 30.28 -28.76 15.06
C LEU A 201 30.08 -29.27 13.63
N LYS A 202 29.97 -30.59 13.46
CA LYS A 202 29.91 -31.24 12.14
C LYS A 202 28.51 -31.56 11.66
N SER A 203 27.61 -31.87 12.57
CA SER A 203 26.23 -32.23 12.25
C SER A 203 25.29 -31.72 13.34
N ALA A 204 24.14 -31.20 12.92
CA ALA A 204 23.06 -30.81 13.81
C ALA A 204 21.79 -31.59 13.43
N LYS A 205 21.18 -32.26 14.40
CA LYS A 205 19.86 -32.87 14.26
C LYS A 205 18.89 -32.14 15.16
N LEU A 206 17.88 -31.52 14.56
CA LEU A 206 16.89 -30.74 15.29
C LEU A 206 15.72 -31.62 15.80
N PRO A 207 15.08 -31.23 16.92
CA PRO A 207 13.90 -31.92 17.44
C PRO A 207 12.75 -31.95 16.43
N LYS A 208 11.98 -33.04 16.39
CA LYS A 208 10.92 -33.26 15.39
C LYS A 208 9.77 -32.24 15.42
N ASP A 209 9.51 -31.65 16.58
CA ASP A 209 8.37 -30.75 16.83
C ASP A 209 8.78 -29.27 16.83
N LEU A 210 10.02 -28.96 16.40
CA LEU A 210 10.54 -27.59 16.36
C LEU A 210 9.93 -26.82 15.18
N GLU A 211 9.30 -25.69 15.46
CA GLU A 211 8.67 -24.83 14.46
C GLU A 211 9.62 -23.76 13.89
N TYR A 212 10.70 -23.42 14.61
CA TYR A 212 11.61 -22.32 14.29
C TYR A 212 13.07 -22.76 14.36
N VAL A 213 13.86 -22.44 13.33
CA VAL A 213 15.30 -22.23 13.48
C VAL A 213 15.51 -20.74 13.67
N ARG A 214 15.84 -20.34 14.89
CA ARG A 214 15.91 -18.93 15.27
C ARG A 214 17.12 -18.20 14.70
N ALA A 215 17.09 -16.88 14.84
CA ALA A 215 18.10 -15.99 14.32
C ALA A 215 19.51 -16.42 14.78
N ASN A 216 20.42 -16.55 13.82
CA ASN A 216 21.83 -16.87 14.02
C ASN A 216 22.12 -18.15 14.81
N THR A 217 21.19 -19.12 14.90
CA THR A 217 21.39 -20.32 15.72
C THR A 217 22.67 -21.07 15.38
N PHE A 218 23.03 -21.24 14.10
CA PHE A 218 24.25 -21.92 13.64
C PHE A 218 25.23 -21.00 12.89
N THR A 219 25.13 -19.68 13.07
CA THR A 219 26.02 -18.73 12.40
C THR A 219 27.48 -19.05 12.70
N GLY A 220 28.30 -19.18 11.67
CA GLY A 220 29.75 -19.40 11.82
C GLY A 220 30.13 -20.80 12.29
N CYS A 221 29.23 -21.79 12.27
CA CYS A 221 29.57 -23.20 12.43
C CYS A 221 30.37 -23.70 11.23
N SER A 222 31.65 -23.34 11.16
CA SER A 222 32.49 -23.48 9.97
C SER A 222 32.78 -24.92 9.54
N SER A 223 32.58 -25.90 10.43
CA SER A 223 32.69 -27.34 10.15
C SER A 223 31.36 -28.05 9.92
N LEU A 224 30.22 -27.34 9.93
CA LEU A 224 28.90 -27.97 9.84
C LEU A 224 28.67 -28.51 8.42
N GLU A 225 28.71 -29.84 8.26
CA GLU A 225 28.55 -30.53 6.98
C GLU A 225 27.08 -30.85 6.67
N LYS A 226 26.28 -31.10 7.72
CA LYS A 226 24.88 -31.55 7.63
C LYS A 226 23.98 -30.91 8.70
N ALA A 227 22.78 -30.50 8.30
CA ALA A 227 21.71 -30.10 9.22
C ALA A 227 20.40 -30.84 8.87
N GLU A 228 19.87 -31.61 9.81
CA GLU A 228 18.58 -32.31 9.67
C GLU A 228 17.46 -31.43 10.26
N LEU A 229 16.65 -30.84 9.37
CA LEU A 229 15.49 -30.02 9.70
C LEU A 229 14.23 -30.89 9.89
N PRO A 230 13.33 -30.55 10.83
CA PRO A 230 12.12 -31.33 11.07
C PRO A 230 11.02 -31.04 10.04
N GLU A 231 10.21 -32.04 9.68
CA GLU A 231 9.16 -31.91 8.66
C GLU A 231 8.09 -30.84 8.99
N GLY A 232 7.89 -30.53 10.27
CA GLY A 232 6.96 -29.51 10.75
C GLY A 232 7.53 -28.09 10.80
N LEU A 233 8.80 -27.88 10.41
CA LEU A 233 9.46 -26.58 10.49
C LEU A 233 8.72 -25.52 9.68
N LYS A 234 8.46 -24.37 10.30
CA LYS A 234 7.74 -23.25 9.69
C LYS A 234 8.66 -22.12 9.26
N TYR A 235 9.68 -21.82 10.07
CA TYR A 235 10.50 -20.63 9.90
C TYR A 235 12.00 -20.92 10.03
N ILE A 236 12.78 -20.35 9.12
CA ILE A 236 14.24 -20.26 9.22
C ILE A 236 14.59 -18.77 9.30
N GLU A 237 15.00 -18.28 10.46
CA GLU A 237 15.16 -16.84 10.70
C GLU A 237 16.52 -16.28 10.20
N LEU A 238 16.67 -14.95 10.38
CA LEU A 238 17.85 -14.16 10.02
C LEU A 238 19.17 -14.88 10.32
N GLY A 239 19.97 -15.12 9.28
CA GLY A 239 21.32 -15.64 9.41
C GLY A 239 21.46 -17.04 10.01
N ALA A 240 20.38 -17.83 10.16
CA ALA A 240 20.37 -19.11 10.88
C ALA A 240 21.55 -20.05 10.55
N PHE A 241 21.98 -20.12 9.29
CA PHE A 241 23.11 -20.93 8.78
C PHE A 241 24.17 -20.07 8.06
N SER A 242 24.27 -18.79 8.39
CA SER A 242 25.29 -17.89 7.83
C SER A 242 26.70 -18.40 8.13
N TYR A 243 27.63 -18.19 7.21
CA TYR A 243 29.04 -18.56 7.37
C TYR A 243 29.27 -20.04 7.71
N CYS A 244 28.47 -20.93 7.13
CA CYS A 244 28.64 -22.39 7.18
C CYS A 244 29.19 -22.93 5.83
N PRO A 245 30.46 -22.64 5.46
CA PRO A 245 30.97 -22.83 4.11
C PRO A 245 31.07 -24.29 3.64
N VAL A 246 30.98 -25.26 4.56
CA VAL A 246 31.06 -26.70 4.24
C VAL A 246 29.70 -27.41 4.31
N LEU A 247 28.63 -26.71 4.71
CA LEU A 247 27.28 -27.27 4.77
C LEU A 247 26.83 -27.64 3.37
N LYS A 248 26.56 -28.91 3.12
CA LYS A 248 26.12 -29.40 1.79
C LYS A 248 24.82 -30.18 1.84
N ASP A 249 24.58 -30.86 2.96
CA ASP A 249 23.41 -31.72 3.16
C ASP A 249 22.41 -31.01 4.06
N ILE A 250 21.52 -30.23 3.43
CA ILE A 250 20.37 -29.62 4.08
C ILE A 250 19.17 -29.71 3.13
N ASN A 251 18.04 -30.17 3.65
CA ASN A 251 16.78 -30.24 2.92
C ASN A 251 15.78 -29.31 3.59
N ILE A 252 15.27 -28.32 2.87
CA ILE A 252 14.24 -27.40 3.37
C ILE A 252 12.89 -28.12 3.31
N PRO A 253 12.22 -28.38 4.45
CA PRO A 253 10.94 -29.08 4.47
C PRO A 253 9.83 -28.32 3.74
N SER A 254 8.86 -29.05 3.20
CA SER A 254 7.73 -28.46 2.45
C SER A 254 6.80 -27.59 3.31
N ALA A 255 6.85 -27.71 4.63
CA ALA A 255 6.05 -26.94 5.57
C ALA A 255 6.61 -25.54 5.86
N VAL A 256 7.83 -25.22 5.39
CA VAL A 256 8.46 -23.91 5.58
C VAL A 256 7.66 -22.85 4.83
N GLU A 257 7.37 -21.76 5.53
CA GLU A 257 6.55 -20.65 5.04
C GLU A 257 7.38 -19.37 4.85
N ALA A 258 8.50 -19.22 5.58
CA ALA A 258 9.41 -18.10 5.39
C ALA A 258 10.87 -18.41 5.73
N ILE A 259 11.76 -17.75 4.98
CA ILE A 259 13.21 -17.75 5.19
C ILE A 259 13.66 -16.30 5.37
N GLY A 260 14.35 -16.02 6.47
CA GLY A 260 14.85 -14.71 6.83
C GLY A 260 16.05 -14.29 5.99
N VAL A 261 16.34 -12.99 6.06
CA VAL A 261 17.48 -12.35 5.40
C VAL A 261 18.77 -13.11 5.76
N GLU A 262 19.66 -13.30 4.79
CA GLU A 262 20.98 -13.93 4.99
C GLU A 262 20.97 -15.33 5.60
N ALA A 263 19.83 -16.03 5.73
CA ALA A 263 19.77 -17.33 6.43
C ALA A 263 20.83 -18.34 5.95
N PHE A 264 21.27 -18.25 4.69
CA PHE A 264 22.28 -19.10 4.06
C PHE A 264 23.49 -18.33 3.52
N TYR A 265 23.73 -17.11 3.98
CA TYR A 265 24.82 -16.26 3.48
C TYR A 265 26.18 -16.93 3.70
N GLN A 266 26.97 -17.07 2.62
CA GLN A 266 28.25 -17.80 2.63
C GLN A 266 28.17 -19.25 3.15
N SER A 267 27.02 -19.91 2.98
CA SER A 267 26.88 -21.34 3.24
C SER A 267 27.29 -22.18 2.01
N GLY A 268 27.77 -23.41 2.24
CA GLY A 268 28.20 -24.31 1.16
C GLY A 268 27.06 -24.96 0.35
N CYS A 269 25.81 -24.75 0.78
CA CYS A 269 24.63 -25.46 0.27
C CYS A 269 23.88 -24.66 -0.81
N THR A 270 24.29 -23.40 -1.04
CA THR A 270 23.69 -22.55 -2.06
C THR A 270 24.18 -22.90 -3.46
N VAL A 271 23.27 -22.91 -4.42
CA VAL A 271 23.56 -23.03 -5.86
C VAL A 271 23.24 -21.70 -6.53
N SER A 272 24.18 -21.15 -7.31
CA SER A 272 24.00 -19.90 -8.07
C SER A 272 23.44 -20.20 -9.47
N GLU A 273 22.34 -19.54 -9.83
CA GLU A 273 21.71 -19.59 -11.16
C GLU A 273 21.29 -18.17 -11.55
N ASP A 274 21.84 -17.66 -12.65
CA ASP A 274 21.66 -16.27 -13.12
C ASP A 274 21.89 -15.19 -12.04
N GLY A 275 22.83 -15.45 -11.13
CA GLY A 275 23.19 -14.56 -10.03
C GLY A 275 22.28 -14.68 -8.81
N ILE A 276 21.22 -15.49 -8.83
CA ILE A 276 20.37 -15.76 -7.66
C ILE A 276 20.88 -17.04 -6.98
N LEU A 277 20.98 -17.02 -5.66
CA LEU A 277 21.37 -18.17 -4.84
C LEU A 277 20.13 -18.95 -4.39
N TYR A 278 20.18 -20.27 -4.53
CA TYR A 278 19.09 -21.19 -4.18
C TYR A 278 19.52 -22.25 -3.18
N VAL A 279 18.61 -22.65 -2.30
CA VAL A 279 18.72 -23.86 -1.47
C VAL A 279 17.44 -24.68 -1.66
N GLY A 280 17.58 -25.83 -2.32
CA GLY A 280 16.42 -26.61 -2.78
C GLY A 280 15.54 -25.78 -3.73
N ASP A 281 14.26 -25.66 -3.39
CA ASP A 281 13.27 -24.89 -4.16
C ASP A 281 13.04 -23.47 -3.62
N TRP A 282 13.96 -22.93 -2.82
CA TRP A 282 13.90 -21.56 -2.30
C TRP A 282 15.00 -20.69 -2.92
N ALA A 283 14.62 -19.48 -3.35
CA ALA A 283 15.58 -18.41 -3.67
C ALA A 283 15.94 -17.68 -2.37
N VAL A 284 17.21 -17.70 -1.97
CA VAL A 284 17.63 -17.33 -0.60
C VAL A 284 18.50 -16.08 -0.50
N ASP A 285 19.26 -15.72 -1.54
CA ASP A 285 20.07 -14.50 -1.59
C ASP A 285 20.55 -14.26 -3.04
N VAL A 286 21.44 -13.28 -3.25
CA VAL A 286 22.12 -13.03 -4.53
C VAL A 286 23.61 -13.34 -4.45
N ASP A 287 24.19 -13.73 -5.58
CA ASP A 287 25.63 -13.87 -5.75
C ASP A 287 26.26 -12.49 -5.83
N LEU A 288 27.14 -12.20 -4.87
CA LEU A 288 27.85 -10.93 -4.77
C LEU A 288 29.18 -11.03 -5.52
N ASN A 289 29.48 -10.03 -6.36
CA ASN A 289 30.60 -10.07 -7.28
C ASN A 289 31.94 -10.36 -6.56
N VAL A 290 32.55 -11.49 -6.93
CA VAL A 290 33.65 -12.13 -6.21
C VAL A 290 35.01 -11.48 -6.48
N GLU A 291 35.18 -10.70 -7.55
CA GLU A 291 36.48 -10.10 -7.92
C GLU A 291 37.02 -9.12 -6.86
N ALA A 292 36.16 -8.58 -5.99
CA ALA A 292 36.56 -7.77 -4.85
C ALA A 292 36.94 -8.57 -3.59
N LYS A 293 36.66 -9.88 -3.52
CA LYS A 293 36.96 -10.74 -2.34
C LYS A 293 38.47 -10.94 -2.10
N ASN A 294 39.30 -10.70 -3.13
CA ASN A 294 40.77 -10.73 -3.05
C ASN A 294 41.40 -9.32 -2.99
N SER A 295 40.59 -8.26 -2.88
CA SER A 295 41.10 -6.88 -2.80
C SER A 295 41.60 -6.57 -1.38
N PRO A 296 42.79 -5.96 -1.21
CA PRO A 296 43.36 -5.66 0.10
C PRO A 296 42.55 -4.65 0.94
N ASN A 297 41.47 -4.08 0.38
CA ASN A 297 40.57 -3.16 1.06
C ASN A 297 39.40 -3.91 1.71
N LYS A 298 39.63 -4.49 2.89
CA LYS A 298 38.56 -4.92 3.80
C LYS A 298 37.73 -3.69 4.21
N GLY A 299 36.53 -3.51 3.64
CA GLY A 299 35.63 -2.41 4.03
C GLY A 299 34.70 -1.82 2.97
N LYS A 300 34.60 -2.37 1.75
CA LYS A 300 33.54 -1.98 0.78
C LYS A 300 32.42 -3.01 0.78
N ARG A 301 31.16 -2.56 0.88
CA ARG A 301 29.94 -3.36 0.68
C ARG A 301 30.00 -3.98 -0.72
N PHE A 302 29.76 -5.29 -0.83
CA PHE A 302 29.73 -6.00 -2.10
C PHE A 302 28.31 -5.89 -2.67
N TYR A 303 28.21 -5.63 -3.96
CA TYR A 303 26.94 -5.55 -4.68
C TYR A 303 26.92 -6.62 -5.76
N SER A 304 25.71 -7.08 -6.08
CA SER A 304 25.46 -7.90 -7.25
C SER A 304 25.31 -7.03 -8.50
N ASP A 305 25.76 -7.54 -9.65
CA ASP A 305 25.63 -6.91 -10.97
C ASP A 305 24.38 -7.37 -11.73
N ILE A 306 23.47 -8.08 -11.06
CA ILE A 306 22.18 -8.50 -11.61
C ILE A 306 21.38 -7.28 -12.06
N LYS A 307 21.01 -7.29 -13.34
CA LYS A 307 20.07 -6.34 -13.95
C LYS A 307 18.69 -6.94 -14.08
N ASP A 308 18.61 -8.23 -14.40
CA ASP A 308 17.36 -8.94 -14.65
C ASP A 308 17.29 -10.15 -13.71
N ALA A 309 16.44 -10.07 -12.69
CA ALA A 309 16.25 -11.12 -11.71
C ALA A 309 15.10 -12.04 -12.15
N ASN A 310 15.42 -13.07 -12.92
CA ASN A 310 14.47 -14.09 -13.34
C ASN A 310 14.45 -15.25 -12.35
N ILE A 311 13.44 -15.32 -11.48
CA ILE A 311 13.33 -16.39 -10.50
C ILE A 311 13.00 -17.71 -11.21
N ARG A 312 13.74 -18.77 -10.88
CA ARG A 312 13.63 -20.10 -11.50
C ARG A 312 12.22 -20.67 -11.36
N VAL A 313 11.65 -21.19 -12.46
CA VAL A 313 10.39 -21.95 -12.44
C VAL A 313 10.56 -23.21 -11.57
N GLY A 314 9.60 -23.45 -10.67
CA GLY A 314 9.68 -24.51 -9.65
C GLY A 314 10.10 -23.99 -8.27
N THR A 315 10.54 -22.73 -8.17
CA THR A 315 10.77 -22.07 -6.88
C THR A 315 9.45 -21.96 -6.11
N VAL A 316 9.44 -22.38 -4.85
CA VAL A 316 8.27 -22.36 -3.94
C VAL A 316 8.20 -21.06 -3.15
N GLY A 317 9.35 -20.45 -2.83
CA GLY A 317 9.38 -19.18 -2.10
C GLY A 317 10.68 -18.39 -2.24
N THR A 318 10.62 -17.12 -1.84
CA THR A 318 11.76 -16.20 -1.76
C THR A 318 12.05 -15.82 -0.33
N ALA A 319 13.34 -15.70 0.01
CA ALA A 319 13.75 -15.18 1.31
C ALA A 319 13.46 -13.67 1.42
N TRP A 320 13.36 -13.20 2.66
CA TRP A 320 13.23 -11.77 2.95
C TRP A 320 14.45 -11.02 2.41
N GLY A 321 14.23 -9.88 1.76
CA GLY A 321 15.32 -9.07 1.23
C GLY A 321 16.15 -9.75 0.13
N LEU A 322 15.57 -10.66 -0.66
CA LEU A 322 16.26 -11.44 -1.70
C LEU A 322 17.18 -10.56 -2.59
N LEU A 323 16.65 -9.44 -3.08
CA LEU A 323 17.32 -8.54 -4.03
C LEU A 323 17.74 -7.24 -3.35
N ARG A 324 18.36 -7.33 -2.15
CA ARG A 324 18.72 -6.16 -1.34
C ARG A 324 19.98 -5.40 -1.79
N ASP A 325 20.96 -6.13 -2.29
CA ASP A 325 22.28 -5.59 -2.66
C ASP A 325 22.46 -5.56 -4.20
N THR A 326 21.38 -5.22 -4.93
CA THR A 326 21.32 -5.20 -6.41
C THR A 326 21.04 -3.77 -6.94
N PRO A 327 22.02 -2.85 -6.91
CA PRO A 327 21.82 -1.44 -7.32
C PRO A 327 21.50 -1.29 -8.82
N ASP A 328 21.95 -2.24 -9.65
CA ASP A 328 21.75 -2.23 -11.09
C ASP A 328 20.48 -2.96 -11.55
N LEU A 329 19.65 -3.45 -10.61
CA LEU A 329 18.41 -4.16 -10.92
C LEU A 329 17.47 -3.28 -11.74
N ARG A 330 16.92 -3.85 -12.82
CA ARG A 330 15.98 -3.21 -13.75
C ARG A 330 14.73 -4.06 -13.97
N SER A 331 14.83 -5.38 -13.98
CA SER A 331 13.65 -6.23 -14.12
C SER A 331 13.61 -7.38 -13.12
N VAL A 332 12.41 -7.80 -12.74
CA VAL A 332 12.17 -8.97 -11.87
C VAL A 332 11.03 -9.80 -12.44
N VAL A 333 11.19 -11.11 -12.51
CA VAL A 333 10.13 -12.05 -12.90
C VAL A 333 9.90 -13.07 -11.79
N VAL A 334 8.69 -13.10 -11.26
CA VAL A 334 8.23 -14.04 -10.23
C VAL A 334 7.29 -15.07 -10.89
N PRO A 335 7.67 -16.35 -10.99
CA PRO A 335 6.86 -17.37 -11.67
C PRO A 335 5.64 -17.80 -10.82
N ASP A 336 4.69 -18.47 -11.48
CA ASP A 336 3.45 -18.99 -10.90
C ASP A 336 3.65 -20.03 -9.79
N THR A 337 4.81 -20.69 -9.77
CA THR A 337 5.18 -21.67 -8.74
C THR A 337 5.47 -21.05 -7.38
N VAL A 338 5.79 -19.74 -7.32
CA VAL A 338 6.14 -19.04 -6.07
C VAL A 338 4.87 -18.81 -5.26
N LYS A 339 4.83 -19.40 -4.07
CA LYS A 339 3.71 -19.29 -3.11
C LYS A 339 4.02 -18.32 -1.97
N TYR A 340 5.28 -18.26 -1.56
CA TYR A 340 5.74 -17.43 -0.45
C TYR A 340 6.71 -16.37 -0.95
N ILE A 341 6.26 -15.12 -1.04
CA ILE A 341 7.13 -13.99 -1.35
C ILE A 341 7.61 -13.38 -0.04
N GLY A 342 8.92 -13.32 0.17
CA GLY A 342 9.51 -12.70 1.35
C GLY A 342 9.27 -11.19 1.40
N GLU A 343 9.10 -10.64 2.61
CA GLU A 343 8.98 -9.20 2.81
C GLU A 343 10.22 -8.48 2.25
N GLY A 344 9.98 -7.40 1.50
CA GLY A 344 11.05 -6.65 0.85
C GLY A 344 11.87 -7.47 -0.13
N MET A 345 11.27 -8.43 -0.85
CA MET A 345 11.92 -9.22 -1.90
C MET A 345 12.83 -8.35 -2.78
N VAL A 346 12.36 -7.17 -3.17
CA VAL A 346 13.25 -6.08 -3.62
C VAL A 346 13.33 -5.06 -2.49
N THR A 347 14.54 -4.72 -2.03
CA THR A 347 14.71 -3.70 -0.98
C THR A 347 15.98 -2.89 -1.21
N GLY A 348 15.92 -1.56 -1.13
CA GLY A 348 17.15 -0.76 -1.22
C GLY A 348 16.96 0.68 -1.69
N ILE A 349 17.76 1.57 -1.10
CA ILE A 349 17.83 2.98 -1.49
C ILE A 349 18.69 3.09 -2.76
N GLY A 350 18.19 3.76 -3.79
CA GLY A 350 18.83 3.90 -5.10
C GLY A 350 18.52 2.78 -6.09
N ILE A 351 17.75 1.75 -5.70
CA ILE A 351 17.29 0.70 -6.63
C ILE A 351 16.07 1.20 -7.39
N TYR A 352 16.15 1.17 -8.72
CA TYR A 352 15.10 1.64 -9.63
C TYR A 352 14.75 0.56 -10.64
N VAL A 353 13.56 -0.03 -10.47
CA VAL A 353 13.10 -1.16 -11.27
C VAL A 353 12.24 -0.65 -12.41
N GLU A 354 12.59 -1.00 -13.64
CA GLU A 354 11.80 -0.65 -14.83
C GLU A 354 10.54 -1.52 -14.92
N ARG A 355 10.64 -2.80 -14.54
CA ARG A 355 9.54 -3.75 -14.72
C ARG A 355 9.55 -4.89 -13.69
N VAL A 356 8.39 -5.22 -13.13
CA VAL A 356 8.19 -6.46 -12.36
C VAL A 356 7.04 -7.25 -12.93
N ASP A 357 7.25 -8.53 -13.20
CA ASP A 357 6.23 -9.47 -13.65
C ASP A 357 5.88 -10.47 -12.54
N PHE A 358 4.64 -10.44 -12.09
CA PHE A 358 4.07 -11.41 -11.16
C PHE A 358 3.16 -12.39 -11.91
N TRP A 359 3.56 -13.65 -11.94
CA TRP A 359 2.74 -14.79 -12.41
C TRP A 359 2.14 -15.58 -11.26
N CYS A 360 2.55 -15.28 -10.03
CA CYS A 360 2.06 -15.91 -8.81
C CYS A 360 0.66 -15.45 -8.42
N HIS A 361 -0.04 -16.31 -7.67
CA HIS A 361 -1.42 -16.06 -7.22
C HIS A 361 -1.53 -15.06 -6.05
N THR A 362 -0.44 -14.77 -5.34
CA THR A 362 -0.48 -13.89 -4.17
C THR A 362 0.69 -12.92 -4.18
N ILE A 363 0.41 -11.65 -3.95
CA ILE A 363 1.41 -10.59 -3.76
C ILE A 363 1.20 -10.02 -2.35
N PRO A 364 2.08 -10.35 -1.38
CA PRO A 364 1.95 -9.86 -0.02
C PRO A 364 2.30 -8.38 0.08
N GLU A 365 1.87 -7.75 1.16
CA GLU A 365 2.23 -6.36 1.42
C GLU A 365 3.75 -6.17 1.48
N ARG A 366 4.23 -5.01 1.02
CA ARG A 366 5.67 -4.64 1.07
C ARG A 366 6.62 -5.60 0.35
N SER A 367 6.15 -6.31 -0.68
CA SER A 367 7.02 -7.13 -1.55
C SER A 367 8.10 -6.30 -2.25
N LEU A 368 7.82 -5.03 -2.54
CA LEU A 368 8.70 -4.13 -3.31
C LEU A 368 9.01 -2.86 -2.49
N ILE A 369 10.15 -2.83 -1.82
CA ILE A 369 10.67 -1.71 -1.02
C ILE A 369 11.85 -1.05 -1.75
N CYS A 370 11.62 -0.60 -2.99
CA CYS A 370 12.63 0.07 -3.81
C CYS A 370 12.39 1.59 -3.90
N SER A 371 13.38 2.31 -4.44
CA SER A 371 13.29 3.77 -4.60
C SER A 371 12.42 4.21 -5.77
N GLY A 372 12.01 3.28 -6.63
CA GLY A 372 11.02 3.50 -7.67
C GLY A 372 10.79 2.26 -8.53
N ILE A 373 9.57 2.15 -9.04
CA ILE A 373 9.18 1.13 -10.00
C ILE A 373 8.31 1.75 -11.10
N LYS A 374 8.66 1.48 -12.36
CA LYS A 374 7.96 2.05 -13.52
C LYS A 374 6.73 1.23 -13.90
N GLU A 375 6.86 -0.08 -14.11
CA GLU A 375 5.75 -0.95 -14.52
C GLU A 375 5.65 -2.21 -13.64
N VAL A 376 4.43 -2.60 -13.27
CA VAL A 376 4.09 -3.85 -12.58
C VAL A 376 3.08 -4.61 -13.45
N TYR A 377 3.40 -5.83 -13.82
CA TYR A 377 2.54 -6.72 -14.61
C TYR A 377 2.03 -7.83 -13.71
N ILE A 378 0.71 -7.92 -13.56
CA ILE A 378 0.04 -8.96 -12.77
C ILE A 378 -0.71 -9.87 -13.73
N HIS A 379 -0.12 -11.05 -13.99
CA HIS A 379 -0.57 -11.98 -15.03
C HIS A 379 -1.67 -12.94 -14.59
N ASP A 380 -1.87 -13.11 -13.29
CA ASP A 380 -2.99 -13.89 -12.76
C ASP A 380 -4.23 -13.00 -12.59
N PRO A 381 -5.32 -13.20 -13.35
CA PRO A 381 -6.56 -12.43 -13.18
C PRO A 381 -7.21 -12.66 -11.80
N ASP A 382 -6.94 -13.81 -11.18
CA ASP A 382 -7.44 -14.20 -9.87
C ASP A 382 -6.43 -13.87 -8.75
N CYS A 383 -5.37 -13.10 -9.04
CA CYS A 383 -4.34 -12.73 -8.07
C CYS A 383 -4.93 -12.08 -6.82
N VAL A 384 -4.45 -12.47 -5.64
CA VAL A 384 -4.75 -11.83 -4.37
C VAL A 384 -3.61 -10.88 -4.01
N ILE A 385 -3.90 -9.58 -4.03
CA ILE A 385 -2.98 -8.55 -3.56
C ILE A 385 -3.39 -8.20 -2.14
N GLU A 386 -2.48 -8.35 -1.17
CA GLU A 386 -2.76 -7.92 0.20
C GLU A 386 -2.92 -6.39 0.25
N ASP A 387 -4.03 -5.95 0.84
CA ASP A 387 -4.52 -4.58 0.82
C ASP A 387 -3.69 -3.69 1.76
N SER A 388 -2.76 -2.94 1.19
CA SER A 388 -1.94 -1.97 1.90
C SER A 388 -1.56 -0.84 0.96
N ALA A 389 -1.66 0.43 1.43
CA ALA A 389 -1.20 1.60 0.66
C ALA A 389 0.31 1.54 0.33
N SER A 390 1.03 0.61 0.97
CA SER A 390 2.46 0.36 0.80
C SER A 390 2.81 -0.88 -0.03
N SER A 391 1.83 -1.63 -0.56
CA SER A 391 2.10 -2.83 -1.37
C SER A 391 2.87 -2.50 -2.64
N PHE A 392 2.60 -1.34 -3.25
CA PHE A 392 3.43 -0.75 -4.30
C PHE A 392 3.80 0.70 -3.95
N PRO A 393 5.10 1.08 -4.00
CA PRO A 393 5.54 2.43 -3.62
C PRO A 393 4.96 3.50 -4.57
N ALA A 394 4.72 4.70 -4.06
CA ALA A 394 4.42 5.87 -4.88
C ALA A 394 5.72 6.60 -5.22
N TYR A 395 5.90 6.97 -6.50
CA TYR A 395 6.86 7.94 -7.06
C TYR A 395 8.38 7.72 -6.98
N TRP A 396 9.10 8.33 -7.94
CA TRP A 396 10.57 8.46 -8.06
C TRP A 396 11.07 9.89 -7.72
N ARG A 397 12.38 10.03 -7.37
CA ARG A 397 13.13 11.30 -7.20
C ARG A 397 14.26 11.42 -8.21
N ASN A 398 14.42 12.61 -8.80
CA ASN A 398 15.59 12.92 -9.62
C ASN A 398 16.82 13.19 -8.76
N ILE A 399 17.93 12.49 -9.04
CA ILE A 399 19.27 12.83 -8.57
C ILE A 399 20.00 13.41 -9.78
N GLU A 400 19.89 14.71 -10.00
CA GLU A 400 20.84 15.38 -10.88
C GLU A 400 22.07 15.77 -10.06
N GLU A 401 23.18 15.14 -10.46
CA GLU A 401 24.57 15.56 -10.37
C GLU A 401 25.20 15.69 -8.97
N GLU A 402 26.24 14.87 -8.76
CA GLU A 402 27.20 14.88 -7.65
C GLU A 402 26.79 14.23 -6.31
N MET A 403 26.63 12.89 -6.32
CA MET A 403 26.98 12.10 -5.12
C MET A 403 28.50 12.03 -4.95
N THR A 404 29.11 13.14 -4.55
CA THR A 404 30.54 13.21 -4.22
C THR A 404 30.75 12.58 -2.83
N VAL A 405 31.09 11.29 -2.81
CA VAL A 405 32.10 10.57 -1.99
C VAL A 405 32.15 10.77 -0.44
N GLY A 406 31.40 11.67 0.19
CA GLY A 406 31.52 12.00 1.63
C GLY A 406 30.47 11.39 2.57
N ARG A 407 29.21 11.24 2.13
CA ARG A 407 28.06 10.87 2.99
C ARG A 407 27.73 9.37 3.09
N LEU A 408 28.47 8.52 2.37
CA LEU A 408 28.40 7.06 2.54
C LEU A 408 29.00 6.59 3.89
N LYS A 409 29.68 7.48 4.63
CA LYS A 409 30.34 7.17 5.89
C LYS A 409 29.39 7.06 7.09
N ASP A 410 28.30 7.83 7.13
CA ASP A 410 27.42 7.88 8.31
C ASP A 410 26.30 6.82 8.26
N ILE A 411 26.01 6.26 7.08
CA ILE A 411 24.95 5.25 6.87
C ILE A 411 25.38 3.86 7.39
N PHE A 412 26.65 3.71 7.76
CA PHE A 412 27.27 2.43 8.11
C PHE A 412 27.88 2.35 9.51
N GLU A 413 27.86 3.41 10.33
CA GLU A 413 28.64 3.36 11.56
C GLU A 413 28.07 2.47 12.68
N GLU A 414 26.87 1.90 12.56
CA GLU A 414 26.49 0.79 13.44
C GLU A 414 25.84 -0.36 12.67
N ASN A 415 26.69 -1.29 12.22
CA ASN A 415 26.31 -2.68 12.04
C ASN A 415 25.57 -3.18 13.28
N VAL A 416 24.46 -3.88 13.06
CA VAL A 416 23.97 -5.02 13.85
C VAL A 416 24.51 -5.03 15.29
N SER A 417 23.84 -4.32 16.20
CA SER A 417 23.98 -4.62 17.62
C SER A 417 22.66 -4.44 18.37
N SER A 418 22.33 -5.48 19.12
CA SER A 418 21.28 -5.59 20.13
C SER A 418 19.81 -5.59 19.67
N SER A 419 19.22 -6.79 19.77
CA SER A 419 17.89 -7.08 20.35
C SER A 419 16.84 -5.95 20.41
N GLY A 420 15.70 -6.18 19.75
CA GLY A 420 14.43 -5.54 20.08
C GLY A 420 13.85 -4.69 18.95
N SER A 421 12.69 -5.10 18.44
CA SER A 421 11.68 -4.24 17.80
C SER A 421 12.20 -3.04 16.99
N ALA A 422 12.48 -3.22 15.70
CA ALA A 422 12.66 -2.09 14.78
C ALA A 422 12.27 -2.45 13.34
N ALA A 423 11.04 -2.96 13.16
CA ALA A 423 10.28 -2.63 11.97
C ALA A 423 9.84 -1.16 12.09
N SER A 424 10.74 -0.22 11.82
CA SER A 424 10.37 1.19 11.70
C SER A 424 11.36 1.96 10.83
N SER A 425 10.85 2.38 9.68
CA SER A 425 11.15 3.63 8.99
C SER A 425 12.54 3.85 8.39
N VAL A 426 12.63 3.62 7.09
CA VAL A 426 13.17 4.65 6.18
C VAL A 426 12.01 5.23 5.37
N HIS A 427 11.14 5.97 6.08
CA HIS A 427 10.08 6.80 5.49
C HIS A 427 10.34 8.30 5.72
N LYS A 428 11.55 8.69 6.13
CA LYS A 428 11.89 10.10 6.34
C LYS A 428 12.92 10.57 5.32
N ALA A 429 12.40 10.96 4.17
CA ALA A 429 12.98 12.08 3.46
C ALA A 429 11.86 12.91 2.81
N ILE A 430 11.89 14.22 3.07
CA ILE A 430 11.13 15.31 2.43
C ILE A 430 9.66 15.47 2.85
N ASN A 431 9.47 15.88 4.11
CA ASN A 431 8.46 16.87 4.47
C ASN A 431 9.16 17.94 5.31
N THR A 432 9.49 19.08 4.70
CA THR A 432 9.78 20.32 5.44
C THR A 432 8.46 21.03 5.66
N GLU A 433 7.95 21.02 6.89
CA GLU A 433 7.28 22.22 7.40
C GLU A 433 8.38 23.27 7.57
N LEU A 434 8.13 24.49 7.08
CA LEU A 434 8.99 25.62 7.36
C LEU A 434 8.89 25.91 8.86
N ILE A 435 9.90 25.50 9.62
CA ILE A 435 10.13 26.04 10.95
C ILE A 435 10.73 27.43 10.70
N GLU A 436 9.93 28.47 10.89
CA GLU A 436 10.46 29.83 10.94
C GLU A 436 11.40 29.91 12.15
N ILE A 437 12.69 30.06 11.87
CA ILE A 437 13.71 30.36 12.86
C ILE A 437 13.81 31.88 12.88
N ASP A 438 13.73 32.47 14.07
CA ASP A 438 13.91 33.90 14.23
C ASP A 438 15.34 34.26 13.80
N GLU A 439 15.49 35.01 12.71
CA GLU A 439 16.80 35.37 12.13
C GLU A 439 17.64 36.24 13.07
N ASP A 440 17.04 36.76 14.15
CA ASP A 440 17.71 37.55 15.19
C ASP A 440 18.23 36.68 16.37
N SER A 441 18.08 35.35 16.32
CA SER A 441 18.59 34.41 17.35
C SER A 441 20.12 34.33 17.34
N GLU A 442 20.76 34.44 18.52
CA GLU A 442 22.23 34.39 18.67
C GLU A 442 22.84 33.04 18.25
N ASP A 443 22.05 31.95 18.25
CA ASP A 443 22.48 30.61 17.81
C ASP A 443 21.30 29.79 17.25
N PRO A 444 20.94 30.02 15.96
CA PRO A 444 19.80 29.41 15.29
C PRO A 444 19.85 27.86 15.23
N GLU A 445 21.06 27.30 15.27
CA GLU A 445 21.30 25.86 15.14
C GLU A 445 20.96 25.12 16.43
N LYS A 446 21.20 25.75 17.59
CA LYS A 446 20.87 25.19 18.90
C LYS A 446 19.36 25.20 19.17
N GLU A 447 18.67 26.27 18.78
CA GLU A 447 17.21 26.40 18.93
C GLU A 447 16.45 25.36 18.09
N LEU A 448 16.94 25.08 16.88
CA LEU A 448 16.45 24.02 16.01
C LEU A 448 16.60 22.63 16.68
N LEU A 449 17.75 22.35 17.29
CA LEU A 449 18.04 21.07 17.94
C LEU A 449 17.22 20.84 19.23
N GLU A 450 16.98 21.89 20.03
CA GLU A 450 16.16 21.80 21.25
C GLU A 450 14.68 21.57 20.93
N ARG A 451 14.16 22.15 19.83
CA ARG A 451 12.78 21.95 19.37
C ARG A 451 12.54 20.58 18.74
N LEU A 452 13.54 20.01 18.07
CA LEU A 452 13.47 18.66 17.49
C LEU A 452 13.51 17.55 18.55
N GLY A 453 14.01 17.84 19.76
CA GLY A 453 14.21 16.84 20.83
C GLY A 453 13.03 16.60 21.77
N GLN A 454 11.94 17.37 21.73
CA GLN A 454 10.97 17.39 22.85
C GLN A 454 9.62 16.68 22.70
N ASN A 455 9.21 16.07 21.58
CA ASN A 455 7.88 15.44 21.51
C ASN A 455 7.82 14.16 20.64
N ALA A 456 8.28 13.03 21.19
CA ALA A 456 8.22 11.73 20.50
C ALA A 456 6.87 10.99 20.67
N ASP A 457 6.00 11.37 21.61
CA ASP A 457 4.88 10.51 22.04
C ASP A 457 3.47 10.94 21.62
N GLU A 458 3.28 12.09 20.97
CA GLU A 458 1.95 12.50 20.43
C GLU A 458 1.83 12.38 18.89
N TYR A 459 2.82 11.80 18.21
CA TYR A 459 2.87 11.77 16.74
C TYR A 459 2.22 10.54 16.07
N TYR A 460 1.67 9.60 16.86
CA TYR A 460 1.18 8.30 16.33
C TYR A 460 -0.33 8.21 16.06
N ALA A 461 -1.06 9.32 16.06
CA ALA A 461 -2.47 9.34 15.67
C ALA A 461 -2.73 10.38 14.58
N LYS A 462 -3.12 9.89 13.40
CA LYS A 462 -3.55 10.59 12.17
C LYS A 462 -2.42 10.84 11.15
N GLN A 463 -2.26 9.89 10.24
CA GLN A 463 -1.83 10.21 8.88
C GLN A 463 -2.89 9.69 7.90
N LYS A 464 -3.64 10.62 7.31
CA LYS A 464 -4.31 10.41 6.03
C LYS A 464 -3.20 10.43 4.98
N VAL A 465 -3.04 9.34 4.24
CA VAL A 465 -2.19 9.31 3.04
C VAL A 465 -2.91 10.16 1.99
N TYR A 466 -2.43 11.39 1.79
CA TYR A 466 -2.84 12.20 0.64
C TYR A 466 -1.93 11.88 -0.53
N ASN A 467 -2.53 11.74 -1.71
CA ASN A 467 -1.86 11.58 -3.00
C ASN A 467 -0.72 12.59 -3.13
N ALA A 468 0.45 12.17 -3.57
CA ALA A 468 1.63 13.02 -3.60
C ALA A 468 1.41 14.22 -4.56
N PRO A 469 1.33 15.47 -4.08
CA PRO A 469 1.33 16.63 -4.94
C PRO A 469 2.71 16.82 -5.57
N ILE A 470 2.76 17.37 -6.79
CA ILE A 470 4.00 17.96 -7.32
C ILE A 470 4.41 19.10 -6.36
N LYS A 471 5.54 18.95 -5.67
CA LYS A 471 6.11 20.01 -4.80
C LYS A 471 7.08 20.89 -5.60
N GLN A 472 7.20 22.13 -5.14
CA GLN A 472 7.86 23.32 -5.72
C GLN A 472 9.24 23.14 -6.39
N ASP A 473 9.95 22.04 -6.15
CA ASP A 473 11.31 21.79 -6.67
C ASP A 473 11.55 20.37 -7.23
N GLY A 474 10.49 19.61 -7.52
CA GLY A 474 10.61 18.24 -8.04
C GLY A 474 10.52 18.15 -9.56
N VAL A 475 11.51 17.54 -10.22
CA VAL A 475 11.32 17.06 -11.60
C VAL A 475 10.17 16.06 -11.62
N ALA A 476 9.33 16.21 -12.63
CA ALA A 476 8.38 15.26 -13.16
C ALA A 476 8.51 13.81 -12.64
N ARG A 477 7.57 13.37 -11.77
CA ARG A 477 7.53 12.02 -11.19
C ARG A 477 6.59 11.13 -12.02
N TYR A 478 7.04 9.95 -12.44
CA TYR A 478 6.15 8.93 -13.01
C TYR A 478 5.46 8.15 -11.88
N ASP A 479 4.15 7.94 -11.99
CA ASP A 479 3.43 6.96 -11.17
C ASP A 479 3.63 5.56 -11.74
N THR A 480 3.71 4.55 -10.86
CA THR A 480 3.82 3.15 -11.25
C THR A 480 2.60 2.72 -12.06
N VAL A 481 2.85 2.15 -13.24
CA VAL A 481 1.83 1.53 -14.10
C VAL A 481 1.50 0.14 -13.60
N ILE A 482 0.23 -0.14 -13.33
CA ILE A 482 -0.24 -1.49 -13.03
C ILE A 482 -0.92 -2.05 -14.27
N HIS A 483 -0.35 -3.12 -14.81
CA HIS A 483 -0.94 -3.89 -15.90
C HIS A 483 -1.64 -5.14 -15.37
N GLY A 484 -2.85 -5.40 -15.86
CA GLY A 484 -3.63 -6.59 -15.47
C GLY A 484 -4.90 -6.76 -16.31
N PHE A 485 -5.72 -7.75 -16.01
CA PHE A 485 -7.01 -7.95 -16.69
C PHE A 485 -8.08 -6.97 -16.17
N ARG A 486 -8.99 -6.51 -17.04
CA ARG A 486 -10.19 -5.78 -16.58
C ARG A 486 -11.00 -6.66 -15.63
N GLY A 487 -11.50 -6.08 -14.53
CA GLY A 487 -12.21 -6.76 -13.46
C GLY A 487 -11.33 -7.49 -12.44
N SER A 488 -10.00 -7.52 -12.63
CA SER A 488 -9.06 -8.23 -11.73
C SER A 488 -8.70 -7.42 -10.49
N ALA A 489 -8.04 -8.08 -9.53
CA ALA A 489 -7.48 -7.42 -8.36
C ALA A 489 -6.47 -6.31 -8.71
N ALA A 490 -5.81 -6.40 -9.86
CA ALA A 490 -4.91 -5.36 -10.34
C ALA A 490 -5.66 -4.05 -10.69
N GLU A 491 -6.82 -4.15 -11.36
CA GLU A 491 -7.70 -3.00 -11.63
C GLU A 491 -8.29 -2.46 -10.33
N ASP A 492 -8.77 -3.36 -9.45
CA ASP A 492 -9.34 -2.99 -8.15
C ASP A 492 -8.32 -2.24 -7.28
N TYR A 493 -7.07 -2.73 -7.21
CA TYR A 493 -5.98 -2.08 -6.48
C TYR A 493 -5.63 -0.71 -7.08
N ALA A 494 -5.55 -0.64 -8.41
CA ALA A 494 -5.20 0.60 -9.09
C ALA A 494 -6.28 1.68 -8.88
N ILE A 495 -7.56 1.32 -9.01
CA ILE A 495 -8.70 2.19 -8.70
C ILE A 495 -8.61 2.69 -7.26
N LYS A 496 -8.50 1.77 -6.29
CA LYS A 496 -8.51 2.09 -4.86
C LYS A 496 -7.39 3.04 -4.44
N TYR A 497 -6.18 2.83 -4.96
CA TYR A 497 -5.00 3.61 -4.56
C TYR A 497 -4.59 4.69 -5.55
N ARG A 498 -5.50 5.09 -6.44
CA ARG A 498 -5.26 6.11 -7.48
C ARG A 498 -3.98 5.84 -8.27
N ARG A 499 -3.76 4.57 -8.62
CA ARG A 499 -2.68 4.16 -9.51
C ARG A 499 -3.18 4.06 -10.91
N CYS A 500 -2.21 4.10 -11.80
CA CYS A 500 -2.47 4.01 -13.19
C CYS A 500 -2.72 2.56 -13.57
N PHE A 501 -3.77 2.33 -14.36
CA PHE A 501 -4.16 0.99 -14.78
C PHE A 501 -4.15 0.88 -16.29
N SER A 502 -3.43 -0.11 -16.78
CA SER A 502 -3.35 -0.46 -18.18
C SER A 502 -3.85 -1.89 -18.37
N ALA A 503 -5.07 -2.03 -18.88
CA ALA A 503 -5.64 -3.34 -19.14
C ALA A 503 -4.78 -4.11 -20.15
N PHE A 504 -4.53 -5.39 -19.89
CA PHE A 504 -4.01 -6.28 -20.92
C PHE A 504 -4.98 -6.26 -22.10
N VAL A 505 -4.47 -5.88 -23.26
CA VAL A 505 -5.17 -6.11 -24.52
C VAL A 505 -5.16 -7.62 -24.71
N PRO A 506 -6.33 -8.31 -24.65
CA PRO A 506 -6.35 -9.72 -24.92
C PRO A 506 -5.70 -9.93 -26.27
N ALA A 507 -4.73 -10.85 -26.38
CA ALA A 507 -4.19 -11.23 -27.67
C ALA A 507 -5.38 -11.54 -28.56
N SER A 508 -5.65 -10.69 -29.56
CA SER A 508 -6.84 -10.86 -30.38
C SER A 508 -6.73 -12.26 -30.97
N ALA A 509 -7.58 -13.18 -30.51
CA ALA A 509 -7.60 -14.51 -31.06
C ALA A 509 -7.93 -14.33 -32.54
N ALA A 510 -6.92 -14.48 -33.40
CA ALA A 510 -7.08 -14.32 -34.85
C ALA A 510 -8.05 -15.35 -35.45
N VAL A 511 -8.61 -16.23 -34.60
CA VAL A 511 -9.71 -17.14 -34.87
C VAL A 511 -10.78 -16.84 -33.82
N GLY A 512 -11.97 -16.38 -34.27
CA GLY A 512 -13.11 -16.17 -33.39
C GLY A 512 -13.54 -17.46 -32.66
N PRO A 513 -14.39 -17.35 -31.62
CA PRO A 513 -14.79 -18.52 -30.83
C PRO A 513 -15.53 -19.56 -31.69
N GLU A 514 -15.35 -20.84 -31.39
CA GLU A 514 -16.27 -21.86 -31.91
C GLU A 514 -17.62 -21.70 -31.21
N ILE A 515 -18.67 -21.54 -32.01
CA ILE A 515 -20.03 -21.25 -31.54
C ILE A 515 -20.88 -22.52 -31.59
N PHE A 516 -21.52 -22.84 -30.47
CA PHE A 516 -22.52 -23.92 -30.38
C PHE A 516 -23.84 -23.37 -29.84
N GLU A 517 -24.95 -23.73 -30.47
CA GLU A 517 -26.29 -23.30 -30.04
C GLU A 517 -27.07 -24.47 -29.42
N GLY A 518 -27.73 -24.21 -28.30
CA GLY A 518 -28.66 -25.14 -27.68
C GLY A 518 -29.55 -24.44 -26.65
N ASN A 519 -30.85 -24.72 -26.66
CA ASN A 519 -31.83 -24.20 -25.69
C ASN A 519 -31.80 -22.67 -25.48
N GLY A 520 -31.58 -21.87 -26.53
CA GLY A 520 -31.53 -20.39 -26.42
C GLY A 520 -30.21 -19.85 -25.84
N ILE A 521 -29.18 -20.69 -25.75
CA ILE A 521 -27.84 -20.33 -25.28
C ILE A 521 -26.84 -20.60 -26.40
N GLN A 522 -25.97 -19.63 -26.62
CA GLN A 522 -24.81 -19.71 -27.47
C GLN A 522 -23.57 -19.96 -26.59
N TYR A 523 -22.95 -21.12 -26.72
CA TYR A 523 -21.66 -21.40 -26.09
C TYR A 523 -20.53 -20.97 -27.00
N ARG A 524 -19.66 -20.08 -26.50
CA ARG A 524 -18.47 -19.59 -27.19
C ARG A 524 -17.24 -20.26 -26.61
N ILE A 525 -16.56 -21.09 -27.40
CA ILE A 525 -15.34 -21.79 -26.98
C ILE A 525 -14.12 -21.02 -27.46
N TYR A 526 -13.26 -20.63 -26.52
CA TYR A 526 -12.03 -19.88 -26.78
C TYR A 526 -10.82 -20.81 -26.68
N GLY A 527 -10.14 -21.07 -27.81
CA GLY A 527 -8.89 -21.84 -27.85
C GLY A 527 -8.97 -23.28 -27.32
N GLY A 528 -10.17 -23.83 -27.12
CA GLY A 528 -10.40 -25.18 -26.54
C GLY A 528 -10.17 -25.29 -25.03
N ALA A 529 -9.86 -24.19 -24.33
CA ALA A 529 -9.53 -24.21 -22.90
C ALA A 529 -10.74 -23.89 -21.99
N ALA A 530 -11.64 -23.01 -22.43
CA ALA A 530 -12.81 -22.60 -21.68
C ALA A 530 -13.98 -22.22 -22.61
N ALA A 531 -15.20 -22.39 -22.11
CA ALA A 531 -16.43 -22.00 -22.78
C ALA A 531 -17.19 -20.92 -21.98
N GLU A 532 -17.71 -19.93 -22.68
CA GLU A 532 -18.64 -18.92 -22.15
C GLU A 532 -20.06 -19.26 -22.63
N ALA A 533 -21.01 -19.37 -21.70
CA ALA A 533 -22.42 -19.50 -22.01
C ALA A 533 -23.03 -18.10 -22.20
N VAL A 534 -23.45 -17.78 -23.41
CA VAL A 534 -24.07 -16.50 -23.77
C VAL A 534 -25.55 -16.72 -24.02
N LEU A 535 -26.41 -16.10 -23.24
CA LEU A 535 -27.84 -16.10 -23.50
C LEU A 535 -28.14 -15.29 -24.76
N THR A 536 -28.80 -15.85 -25.78
CA THR A 536 -29.07 -15.14 -27.05
C THR A 536 -30.56 -15.11 -27.40
N ASP A 537 -30.95 -14.15 -28.25
CA ASP A 537 -32.32 -13.93 -28.75
C ASP A 537 -32.89 -15.12 -29.58
N GLY A 538 -32.11 -16.20 -29.76
CA GLY A 538 -32.32 -17.31 -30.70
C GLY A 538 -33.41 -18.33 -30.35
N GLY A 539 -34.35 -18.04 -29.44
CA GLY A 539 -35.54 -18.88 -29.30
C GLY A 539 -36.30 -18.75 -27.98
N LYS A 540 -37.46 -18.07 -28.02
CA LYS A 540 -38.61 -18.14 -27.09
C LYS A 540 -38.42 -19.04 -25.86
N LEU A 541 -37.62 -18.58 -24.89
CA LEU A 541 -37.46 -19.25 -23.60
C LEU A 541 -38.79 -19.22 -22.84
N LYS A 542 -39.22 -20.38 -22.33
CA LYS A 542 -40.49 -20.56 -21.61
C LYS A 542 -40.30 -21.19 -20.22
N SER A 543 -39.06 -21.41 -19.79
CA SER A 543 -38.71 -22.16 -18.58
C SER A 543 -37.32 -21.78 -18.07
N ASP A 544 -37.00 -22.23 -16.87
CA ASP A 544 -35.68 -22.10 -16.24
C ASP A 544 -34.55 -22.67 -17.12
N ILE A 545 -33.36 -22.09 -16.95
CA ILE A 545 -32.16 -22.39 -17.72
C ILE A 545 -31.13 -23.05 -16.81
N THR A 546 -30.57 -24.18 -17.23
CA THR A 546 -29.45 -24.82 -16.51
C THR A 546 -28.21 -24.79 -17.38
N ILE A 547 -27.16 -24.12 -16.90
CA ILE A 547 -25.85 -24.11 -17.55
C ILE A 547 -25.13 -25.44 -17.21
N PRO A 548 -24.64 -26.19 -18.21
CA PRO A 548 -23.90 -27.44 -17.95
C PRO A 548 -22.47 -27.14 -17.44
N GLU A 549 -21.88 -28.07 -16.68
CA GLU A 549 -20.47 -27.96 -16.24
C GLU A 549 -19.49 -27.93 -17.42
N GLU A 550 -19.79 -28.67 -18.48
CA GLU A 550 -18.95 -28.79 -19.67
C GLU A 550 -19.80 -28.79 -20.95
N ILE A 551 -19.22 -28.25 -22.02
CA ILE A 551 -19.75 -28.35 -23.38
C ILE A 551 -18.63 -28.84 -24.29
N LYS A 552 -18.89 -29.92 -25.04
CA LYS A 552 -17.89 -30.54 -25.96
C LYS A 552 -16.56 -30.93 -25.28
N GLY A 553 -16.57 -31.26 -23.99
CA GLY A 553 -15.38 -31.62 -23.23
C GLY A 553 -14.53 -30.42 -22.79
N VAL A 554 -15.08 -29.20 -22.88
CA VAL A 554 -14.48 -27.96 -22.40
C VAL A 554 -15.35 -27.42 -21.25
N PRO A 555 -14.76 -26.99 -20.12
CA PRO A 555 -15.52 -26.46 -18.99
C PRO A 555 -16.20 -25.14 -19.34
N VAL A 556 -17.45 -24.98 -18.90
CA VAL A 556 -18.17 -23.70 -18.99
C VAL A 556 -17.83 -22.87 -17.77
N THR A 557 -17.06 -21.80 -17.97
CA THR A 557 -16.47 -20.99 -16.89
C THR A 557 -17.06 -19.60 -16.78
N GLY A 558 -17.82 -19.14 -17.77
CA GLY A 558 -18.47 -17.83 -17.76
C GLY A 558 -19.92 -17.92 -18.20
N PHE A 559 -20.75 -17.05 -17.64
CA PHE A 559 -22.11 -16.79 -18.11
C PHE A 559 -22.24 -15.31 -18.48
N ARG A 560 -22.80 -15.05 -19.67
CA ARG A 560 -23.07 -13.69 -20.15
C ARG A 560 -24.51 -13.56 -20.60
N ASP A 561 -25.13 -12.45 -20.20
CA ASP A 561 -26.44 -12.08 -20.71
C ASP A 561 -26.32 -11.20 -21.96
N TYR A 562 -26.98 -11.61 -23.04
CA TYR A 562 -27.00 -10.92 -24.33
C TYR A 562 -28.40 -11.01 -24.96
N THR A 563 -29.44 -10.54 -24.25
CA THR A 563 -30.82 -10.57 -24.72
C THR A 563 -31.51 -9.19 -24.75
N ASP A 564 -32.23 -8.92 -25.85
CA ASP A 564 -32.94 -7.66 -26.17
C ASP A 564 -34.48 -7.84 -26.18
N ALA A 565 -35.04 -8.79 -25.42
CA ALA A 565 -36.42 -9.23 -25.65
C ALA A 565 -37.35 -9.20 -24.43
N ASP A 566 -38.21 -8.17 -24.45
CA ASP A 566 -39.45 -7.98 -23.67
C ASP A 566 -40.50 -9.13 -23.78
N THR A 567 -40.22 -10.22 -24.51
CA THR A 567 -41.23 -11.25 -24.89
C THR A 567 -41.08 -12.61 -24.19
N PHE A 568 -40.15 -12.77 -23.24
CA PHE A 568 -39.97 -14.03 -22.51
C PHE A 568 -40.86 -14.13 -21.27
N ALA A 569 -41.22 -15.37 -20.88
CA ALA A 569 -41.73 -15.62 -19.54
C ALA A 569 -40.60 -15.41 -18.54
N LYS A 570 -40.90 -14.96 -17.32
CA LYS A 570 -39.89 -14.83 -16.26
C LYS A 570 -39.28 -16.18 -15.88
N PHE A 571 -37.97 -16.28 -15.69
CA PHE A 571 -37.26 -17.55 -15.44
C PHE A 571 -36.06 -17.42 -14.49
N THR A 572 -35.56 -18.57 -14.01
CA THR A 572 -34.37 -18.72 -13.16
C THR A 572 -33.19 -19.25 -13.98
N VAL A 573 -31.96 -18.81 -13.66
CA VAL A 573 -30.73 -19.35 -14.25
C VAL A 573 -29.97 -20.16 -13.19
N HIS A 574 -29.78 -21.45 -13.44
CA HIS A 574 -29.02 -22.36 -12.59
C HIS A 574 -27.55 -22.43 -13.08
N LEU A 575 -26.64 -22.00 -12.22
CA LEU A 575 -25.20 -21.89 -12.48
C LEU A 575 -24.42 -23.04 -11.79
N PRO A 576 -23.61 -23.82 -12.52
CA PRO A 576 -22.85 -24.94 -11.97
C PRO A 576 -21.58 -24.48 -11.25
N LYS A 577 -20.88 -25.41 -10.59
CA LYS A 577 -19.63 -25.13 -9.86
C LYS A 577 -18.47 -24.62 -10.73
N THR A 578 -18.54 -24.84 -12.04
CA THR A 578 -17.48 -24.47 -13.00
C THR A 578 -17.56 -23.00 -13.40
N VAL A 579 -18.72 -22.36 -13.27
CA VAL A 579 -18.91 -20.95 -13.64
C VAL A 579 -18.20 -20.07 -12.60
N LYS A 580 -17.23 -19.30 -13.07
CA LYS A 580 -16.44 -18.35 -12.30
C LYS A 580 -17.00 -16.94 -12.39
N THR A 581 -17.42 -16.54 -13.59
CA THR A 581 -17.82 -15.17 -13.90
C THR A 581 -19.26 -15.10 -14.40
N VAL A 582 -19.96 -14.05 -13.97
CA VAL A 582 -21.27 -13.65 -14.46
C VAL A 582 -21.11 -12.22 -14.98
N GLU A 583 -21.06 -12.06 -16.29
CA GLU A 583 -20.85 -10.78 -16.96
C GLU A 583 -22.14 -10.25 -17.58
N ASP A 584 -22.29 -8.93 -17.56
CA ASP A 584 -23.36 -8.25 -18.28
C ASP A 584 -22.83 -7.54 -19.53
N SER A 585 -23.65 -7.44 -20.56
CA SER A 585 -23.33 -6.69 -21.77
C SER A 585 -24.13 -5.39 -21.83
N TYR A 586 -23.48 -4.31 -22.25
CA TYR A 586 -24.08 -2.96 -22.37
C TYR A 586 -25.40 -2.92 -23.16
N SER A 587 -25.67 -3.92 -24.01
CA SER A 587 -26.90 -4.02 -24.80
C SER A 587 -28.04 -4.80 -24.14
N ALA A 588 -27.81 -5.68 -23.15
CA ALA A 588 -28.79 -6.69 -22.67
C ALA A 588 -29.94 -6.16 -21.77
N SER A 589 -30.49 -5.00 -22.14
CA SER A 589 -31.35 -4.12 -21.36
C SER A 589 -32.79 -4.63 -21.07
N GLU A 590 -33.14 -5.84 -21.51
CA GLU A 590 -34.52 -6.37 -21.45
C GLU A 590 -34.59 -7.90 -21.28
N ASN A 591 -33.76 -8.50 -20.42
CA ASN A 591 -33.90 -9.93 -20.10
C ASN A 591 -35.00 -10.18 -19.04
N ASN A 592 -35.47 -11.42 -18.86
CA ASN A 592 -36.57 -11.75 -17.93
C ASN A 592 -36.11 -12.58 -16.71
N ILE A 593 -34.83 -12.48 -16.32
CA ILE A 593 -34.26 -13.26 -15.22
C ILE A 593 -34.77 -12.73 -13.88
N MET A 594 -35.34 -13.61 -13.04
CA MET A 594 -35.78 -13.28 -11.69
C MET A 594 -34.77 -13.67 -10.61
N TYR A 595 -34.08 -14.79 -10.80
CA TYR A 595 -33.19 -15.38 -9.80
C TYR A 595 -32.01 -16.09 -10.49
N PHE A 596 -30.84 -15.99 -9.88
CA PHE A 596 -29.72 -16.90 -10.11
C PHE A 596 -29.68 -17.96 -9.01
N ASP A 597 -29.67 -19.22 -9.38
CA ASP A 597 -29.46 -20.35 -8.47
C ASP A 597 -28.05 -20.89 -8.68
N VAL A 598 -27.13 -20.53 -7.79
CA VAL A 598 -25.73 -20.94 -7.87
C VAL A 598 -25.52 -22.21 -7.05
N SER A 599 -24.90 -23.22 -7.65
CA SER A 599 -24.52 -24.47 -6.97
C SER A 599 -23.79 -24.21 -5.65
N GLU A 600 -24.17 -24.91 -4.58
CA GLU A 600 -23.54 -24.78 -3.25
C GLU A 600 -22.03 -25.07 -3.29
N ASP A 601 -21.62 -25.99 -4.17
CA ASP A 601 -20.24 -26.41 -4.40
C ASP A 601 -19.43 -25.44 -5.28
N ASN A 602 -20.03 -24.35 -5.77
CA ASN A 602 -19.30 -23.34 -6.54
C ASN A 602 -18.28 -22.63 -5.64
N PRO A 603 -16.97 -22.65 -5.97
CA PRO A 603 -15.94 -22.05 -5.12
C PRO A 603 -15.71 -20.55 -5.39
N TYR A 604 -16.32 -19.99 -6.43
CA TYR A 604 -16.04 -18.63 -6.91
C TYR A 604 -17.16 -17.64 -6.57
N ILE A 605 -18.41 -18.05 -6.75
CA ILE A 605 -19.60 -17.23 -6.55
C ILE A 605 -20.65 -17.97 -5.71
N CYS A 606 -21.59 -17.23 -5.16
CA CYS A 606 -22.78 -17.76 -4.50
C CYS A 606 -23.99 -16.89 -4.80
N SER A 607 -25.19 -17.42 -4.53
CA SER A 607 -26.43 -16.66 -4.64
C SER A 607 -27.13 -16.54 -3.30
N VAL A 608 -27.56 -15.33 -2.93
CA VAL A 608 -28.41 -15.05 -1.76
C VAL A 608 -29.66 -14.34 -2.26
N ASP A 609 -30.83 -14.92 -1.97
CA ASP A 609 -32.13 -14.47 -2.51
C ASP A 609 -32.15 -14.36 -4.05
N GLY A 610 -31.31 -15.15 -4.73
CA GLY A 610 -31.14 -15.12 -6.19
C GLY A 610 -30.31 -13.95 -6.74
N ILE A 611 -29.67 -13.16 -5.88
CA ILE A 611 -28.64 -12.17 -6.22
C ILE A 611 -27.27 -12.84 -6.12
N VAL A 612 -26.40 -12.61 -7.10
CA VAL A 612 -25.05 -13.20 -7.17
C VAL A 612 -24.02 -12.33 -6.45
N TYR A 613 -23.23 -12.97 -5.60
CA TYR A 613 -22.10 -12.39 -4.88
C TYR A 613 -20.83 -13.21 -5.14
N SER A 614 -19.66 -12.64 -4.85
CA SER A 614 -18.44 -13.44 -4.69
C SER A 614 -18.60 -14.45 -3.56
N LYS A 615 -17.88 -15.57 -3.61
CA LYS A 615 -17.99 -16.64 -2.59
C LYS A 615 -17.69 -16.14 -1.18
N ASP A 616 -16.79 -15.16 -1.05
CA ASP A 616 -16.42 -14.52 0.22
C ASP A 616 -17.40 -13.42 0.68
N MET A 617 -18.47 -13.16 -0.10
CA MET A 617 -19.50 -12.15 0.14
C MET A 617 -18.98 -10.70 0.23
N LYS A 618 -17.77 -10.41 -0.28
CA LYS A 618 -17.20 -9.05 -0.31
C LYS A 618 -17.59 -8.25 -1.57
N LYS A 619 -18.04 -8.91 -2.64
CA LYS A 619 -18.39 -8.27 -3.91
C LYS A 619 -19.83 -8.61 -4.30
N LEU A 620 -20.64 -7.59 -4.58
CA LEU A 620 -21.93 -7.76 -5.24
C LEU A 620 -21.69 -7.86 -6.76
N VAL A 621 -21.96 -9.04 -7.33
CA VAL A 621 -21.65 -9.35 -8.74
C VAL A 621 -22.85 -9.04 -9.63
N LYS A 622 -24.04 -9.57 -9.33
CA LYS A 622 -25.21 -9.40 -10.20
C LYS A 622 -26.54 -9.46 -9.47
N ILE A 623 -27.38 -8.46 -9.70
CA ILE A 623 -28.80 -8.40 -9.37
C ILE A 623 -29.60 -8.72 -10.65
N PRO A 624 -30.55 -9.68 -10.60
CA PRO A 624 -31.47 -9.92 -11.71
C PRO A 624 -32.30 -8.68 -12.07
N CYS A 625 -32.44 -8.35 -13.36
CA CYS A 625 -33.16 -7.14 -13.76
C CYS A 625 -34.66 -7.15 -13.39
N PHE A 626 -35.29 -8.35 -13.36
CA PHE A 626 -36.67 -8.57 -12.90
C PHE A 626 -36.75 -9.10 -11.47
N TYR A 627 -35.75 -8.79 -10.63
CA TYR A 627 -35.81 -9.09 -9.21
C TYR A 627 -37.18 -8.72 -8.63
N ASN A 628 -37.81 -9.64 -7.90
CA ASN A 628 -39.24 -9.54 -7.57
C ASN A 628 -39.54 -8.62 -6.36
N SER A 629 -38.52 -8.10 -5.68
CA SER A 629 -38.69 -7.16 -4.57
C SER A 629 -38.58 -5.70 -5.04
N GLY A 630 -39.35 -4.82 -4.40
CA GLY A 630 -39.22 -3.37 -4.54
C GLY A 630 -38.06 -2.79 -3.72
N GLU A 631 -37.52 -3.52 -2.75
CA GLU A 631 -36.38 -3.07 -1.94
C GLU A 631 -35.26 -4.13 -1.94
N ILE A 632 -34.03 -3.66 -2.07
CA ILE A 632 -32.81 -4.46 -1.92
C ILE A 632 -31.99 -3.91 -0.76
N VAL A 633 -31.65 -4.79 0.18
CA VAL A 633 -30.69 -4.52 1.25
C VAL A 633 -29.46 -5.36 0.98
N ILE A 634 -28.36 -4.71 0.62
CA ILE A 634 -27.10 -5.40 0.32
C ILE A 634 -26.43 -5.82 1.66
N PRO A 635 -25.89 -7.05 1.78
CA PRO A 635 -25.31 -7.55 3.04
C PRO A 635 -24.09 -6.76 3.54
N ASP A 636 -23.96 -6.59 4.86
CA ASP A 636 -22.91 -5.81 5.55
C ASP A 636 -21.45 -6.22 5.24
N SER A 637 -21.23 -7.41 4.69
CA SER A 637 -19.90 -7.90 4.28
C SER A 637 -19.43 -7.32 2.96
N VAL A 638 -20.33 -6.78 2.14
CA VAL A 638 -20.00 -6.24 0.83
C VAL A 638 -19.13 -4.99 0.98
N ARG A 639 -18.05 -4.93 0.20
CA ARG A 639 -17.10 -3.81 0.10
C ARG A 639 -17.12 -3.18 -1.28
N ILE A 640 -17.38 -3.98 -2.31
CA ILE A 640 -17.37 -3.56 -3.72
C ILE A 640 -18.69 -3.94 -4.40
N ILE A 641 -19.29 -2.99 -5.11
CA ILE A 641 -20.41 -3.25 -6.03
C ILE A 641 -19.86 -3.25 -7.45
N ASP A 642 -20.01 -4.37 -8.15
CA ASP A 642 -19.37 -4.59 -9.44
C ASP A 642 -20.05 -3.83 -10.59
N ARG A 643 -19.34 -3.75 -11.71
CA ARG A 643 -19.80 -3.09 -12.93
C ARG A 643 -21.11 -3.74 -13.41
N TYR A 644 -22.11 -2.93 -13.78
CA TYR A 644 -23.43 -3.39 -14.23
C TYR A 644 -24.19 -4.31 -13.25
N ALA A 645 -23.81 -4.36 -11.97
CA ALA A 645 -24.37 -5.30 -11.00
C ALA A 645 -25.91 -5.29 -11.00
N GLY A 646 -26.54 -4.12 -10.93
CA GLY A 646 -27.97 -3.91 -11.08
C GLY A 646 -28.33 -2.93 -12.21
N TRP A 647 -27.77 -3.11 -13.41
CA TRP A 647 -28.22 -2.35 -14.59
C TRP A 647 -29.69 -2.67 -14.94
N ALA A 648 -30.44 -1.64 -15.30
CA ALA A 648 -31.83 -1.67 -15.79
C ALA A 648 -32.85 -2.43 -14.91
N LEU A 649 -32.81 -2.23 -13.58
CA LEU A 649 -33.75 -2.87 -12.66
C LEU A 649 -35.20 -2.42 -12.93
N LYS A 650 -36.09 -3.37 -13.20
CA LYS A 650 -37.48 -3.12 -13.64
C LYS A 650 -38.49 -2.97 -12.49
N ASN A 651 -38.16 -3.50 -11.31
CA ASN A 651 -39.08 -3.52 -10.15
C ASN A 651 -38.54 -2.85 -8.89
N VAL A 652 -37.23 -2.64 -8.80
CA VAL A 652 -36.58 -2.15 -7.59
C VAL A 652 -36.82 -0.65 -7.45
N GLU A 653 -37.42 -0.26 -6.34
CA GLU A 653 -37.75 1.11 -5.97
C GLU A 653 -36.73 1.70 -4.98
N LYS A 654 -36.09 0.85 -4.18
CA LYS A 654 -35.16 1.27 -3.13
C LYS A 654 -33.95 0.34 -3.01
N ILE A 655 -32.77 0.93 -2.85
CA ILE A 655 -31.52 0.20 -2.58
C ILE A 655 -30.86 0.76 -1.31
N VAL A 656 -30.52 -0.12 -0.38
CA VAL A 656 -29.73 0.19 0.81
C VAL A 656 -28.35 -0.44 0.65
N ILE A 657 -27.34 0.41 0.47
CA ILE A 657 -25.94 0.01 0.42
C ILE A 657 -25.38 0.02 1.85
N PRO A 658 -24.73 -1.06 2.32
CA PRO A 658 -24.32 -1.21 3.70
C PRO A 658 -23.10 -0.36 4.05
N GLU A 659 -23.01 -0.01 5.33
CA GLU A 659 -21.80 0.58 5.92
C GLU A 659 -20.62 -0.37 5.75
N GLY A 660 -19.49 0.16 5.29
CA GLY A 660 -18.31 -0.60 4.87
C GLY A 660 -18.15 -0.73 3.36
N THR A 661 -19.18 -0.43 2.55
CA THR A 661 -18.99 -0.36 1.08
C THR A 661 -18.04 0.80 0.75
N GLU A 662 -16.98 0.51 0.02
CA GLU A 662 -15.91 1.45 -0.34
C GLU A 662 -16.06 1.93 -1.79
N ILE A 663 -16.48 1.03 -2.70
CA ILE A 663 -16.45 1.28 -4.14
C ILE A 663 -17.76 0.81 -4.81
N ILE A 664 -18.35 1.67 -5.65
CA ILE A 664 -19.42 1.33 -6.60
C ILE A 664 -18.87 1.51 -8.01
N LYS A 665 -18.72 0.42 -8.77
CA LYS A 665 -18.12 0.46 -10.11
C LYS A 665 -19.09 0.94 -11.19
N ASP A 666 -18.52 1.21 -12.36
CA ASP A 666 -19.20 1.77 -13.51
C ASP A 666 -20.59 1.14 -13.76
N SER A 667 -21.58 2.00 -13.96
CA SER A 667 -22.90 1.64 -14.47
C SER A 667 -23.64 0.63 -13.59
N ALA A 668 -23.26 0.49 -12.32
CA ALA A 668 -23.80 -0.52 -11.43
C ALA A 668 -25.32 -0.49 -11.33
N PHE A 669 -25.98 0.67 -11.39
CA PHE A 669 -27.44 0.80 -11.21
C PHE A 669 -28.15 1.58 -12.34
N ALA A 670 -27.46 1.86 -13.44
CA ALA A 670 -27.99 2.73 -14.49
C ALA A 670 -29.25 2.14 -15.14
N CYS A 671 -30.05 3.00 -15.76
CA CYS A 671 -31.32 2.68 -16.43
C CYS A 671 -32.38 2.03 -15.52
N SER A 672 -32.23 2.08 -14.19
CA SER A 672 -33.21 1.55 -13.24
C SER A 672 -34.39 2.51 -13.06
N GLN A 673 -35.33 2.48 -13.99
CA GLN A 673 -36.40 3.48 -14.13
C GLN A 673 -37.40 3.54 -12.95
N LYS A 674 -37.45 2.52 -12.08
CA LYS A 674 -38.28 2.54 -10.87
C LYS A 674 -37.53 2.94 -9.60
N LEU A 675 -36.21 3.00 -9.65
CA LEU A 675 -35.37 3.31 -8.50
C LEU A 675 -35.63 4.75 -8.06
N ALA A 676 -36.22 4.92 -6.87
CA ALA A 676 -36.64 6.20 -6.33
C ALA A 676 -35.77 6.67 -5.16
N SER A 677 -35.15 5.75 -4.43
CA SER A 677 -34.31 6.03 -3.25
C SER A 677 -33.08 5.13 -3.19
N VAL A 678 -31.91 5.73 -2.95
CA VAL A 678 -30.66 5.02 -2.72
C VAL A 678 -29.96 5.61 -1.50
N LYS A 679 -29.69 4.77 -0.50
CA LYS A 679 -28.89 5.17 0.67
C LYS A 679 -27.43 4.78 0.44
N LEU A 680 -26.57 5.77 0.24
CA LEU A 680 -25.11 5.61 0.18
C LEU A 680 -24.51 5.62 1.61
N PRO A 681 -23.48 4.79 1.90
CA PRO A 681 -22.86 4.72 3.23
C PRO A 681 -21.75 5.75 3.44
N GLU A 682 -21.46 6.10 4.69
CA GLU A 682 -20.42 7.08 5.06
C GLU A 682 -18.98 6.54 4.91
N THR A 683 -18.83 5.30 4.46
CA THR A 683 -17.55 4.68 4.11
C THR A 683 -17.26 4.74 2.62
N LEU A 684 -18.22 5.19 1.81
CA LEU A 684 -18.10 5.17 0.35
C LEU A 684 -17.04 6.16 -0.11
N ASP A 685 -16.05 5.67 -0.86
CA ASP A 685 -14.94 6.45 -1.40
C ASP A 685 -15.19 6.79 -2.89
N THR A 686 -15.53 5.79 -3.69
CA THR A 686 -15.59 5.92 -5.16
C THR A 686 -16.96 5.55 -5.73
N ILE A 687 -17.49 6.44 -6.59
CA ILE A 687 -18.64 6.20 -7.47
C ILE A 687 -18.14 6.20 -8.93
N GLY A 688 -18.30 5.10 -9.64
CA GLY A 688 -17.84 4.94 -11.03
C GLY A 688 -18.65 5.71 -12.08
N ASN A 689 -18.31 5.51 -13.35
CA ASN A 689 -18.99 6.14 -14.49
C ASN A 689 -20.41 5.61 -14.68
N GLY A 690 -21.40 6.50 -14.85
CA GLY A 690 -22.76 6.09 -15.23
C GLY A 690 -23.54 5.34 -14.15
N VAL A 691 -23.08 5.28 -12.90
CA VAL A 691 -23.65 4.41 -11.86
C VAL A 691 -25.16 4.51 -11.73
N PHE A 692 -25.74 5.71 -11.70
CA PHE A 692 -27.17 5.98 -11.61
C PHE A 692 -27.74 6.68 -12.85
N GLY A 693 -27.00 6.67 -13.98
CA GLY A 693 -27.45 7.30 -15.22
C GLY A 693 -28.82 6.76 -15.66
N MET A 694 -29.71 7.61 -16.15
CA MET A 694 -31.07 7.28 -16.58
C MET A 694 -31.99 6.67 -15.50
N CYS A 695 -31.70 6.89 -14.21
CA CYS A 695 -32.64 6.56 -13.11
C CYS A 695 -33.70 7.66 -12.97
N SER A 696 -34.69 7.65 -13.86
CA SER A 696 -35.66 8.74 -14.07
C SER A 696 -36.67 8.99 -12.94
N LEU A 697 -36.68 8.18 -11.87
CA LEU A 697 -37.49 8.39 -10.67
C LEU A 697 -36.66 8.63 -9.40
N LEU A 698 -35.33 8.64 -9.51
CA LEU A 698 -34.44 8.77 -8.35
C LEU A 698 -34.46 10.21 -7.82
N THR A 699 -35.19 10.42 -6.73
CA THR A 699 -35.35 11.72 -6.05
C THR A 699 -34.66 11.79 -4.70
N ASP A 700 -34.44 10.63 -4.05
CA ASP A 700 -33.89 10.53 -2.70
C ASP A 700 -32.50 9.90 -2.74
N ILE A 701 -31.48 10.75 -2.91
CA ILE A 701 -30.07 10.37 -2.89
C ILE A 701 -29.22 11.53 -2.36
N SER A 702 -28.28 11.22 -1.48
CA SER A 702 -27.30 12.16 -0.95
C SER A 702 -25.90 11.58 -1.05
N ILE A 703 -24.95 12.36 -1.55
CA ILE A 703 -23.55 11.98 -1.62
C ILE A 703 -22.92 12.23 -0.23
N PRO A 704 -22.34 11.20 0.43
CA PRO A 704 -21.72 11.37 1.74
C PRO A 704 -20.38 12.10 1.64
N ASP A 705 -19.96 12.71 2.76
CA ASP A 705 -18.71 13.50 2.84
C ASP A 705 -17.45 12.63 2.63
N SER A 706 -17.57 11.31 2.75
CA SER A 706 -16.49 10.36 2.50
C SER A 706 -16.13 10.19 1.04
N VAL A 707 -17.07 10.46 0.11
CA VAL A 707 -16.83 10.25 -1.32
C VAL A 707 -15.74 11.18 -1.79
N GLU A 708 -14.69 10.63 -2.39
CA GLU A 708 -13.59 11.40 -2.97
C GLU A 708 -13.70 11.49 -4.49
N GLN A 709 -14.45 10.59 -5.13
CA GLN A 709 -14.51 10.49 -6.60
C GLN A 709 -15.88 10.07 -7.14
N ILE A 710 -16.27 10.72 -8.23
CA ILE A 710 -17.50 10.44 -8.99
C ILE A 710 -17.17 10.43 -10.49
N GLY A 711 -17.49 9.34 -11.18
CA GLY A 711 -17.23 9.13 -12.60
C GLY A 711 -18.26 9.80 -13.54
N ASN A 712 -17.99 9.73 -14.84
CA ASN A 712 -18.72 10.46 -15.87
C ASN A 712 -20.16 10.03 -15.95
N ASN A 713 -21.08 10.98 -16.06
CA ASN A 713 -22.51 10.73 -16.18
C ASN A 713 -23.08 9.84 -15.07
N ALA A 714 -22.44 9.77 -13.90
CA ALA A 714 -22.88 8.94 -12.78
C ALA A 714 -24.32 9.24 -12.36
N PHE A 715 -24.81 10.46 -12.60
CA PHE A 715 -26.16 10.91 -12.28
C PHE A 715 -26.89 11.54 -13.47
N ASP A 716 -26.54 11.15 -14.70
CA ASP A 716 -27.22 11.66 -15.90
C ASP A 716 -28.72 11.35 -15.86
N MET A 717 -29.56 12.33 -16.20
CA MET A 717 -31.03 12.21 -16.18
C MET A 717 -31.64 11.75 -14.83
N VAL A 718 -31.03 12.13 -13.71
CA VAL A 718 -31.54 11.84 -12.35
C VAL A 718 -32.34 13.04 -11.80
N PRO A 719 -33.62 12.87 -11.41
CA PRO A 719 -34.46 13.97 -10.90
C PRO A 719 -33.99 14.62 -9.60
N ALA A 720 -33.17 13.94 -8.79
CA ALA A 720 -32.57 14.51 -7.58
C ALA A 720 -31.54 15.61 -7.88
N ALA A 721 -31.08 15.71 -9.13
CA ALA A 721 -30.08 16.70 -9.50
C ALA A 721 -30.69 18.11 -9.66
N GLU A 722 -30.01 19.10 -9.10
CA GLU A 722 -30.40 20.50 -9.14
C GLU A 722 -29.71 21.22 -10.31
N HIS A 723 -30.47 21.96 -11.10
CA HIS A 723 -29.96 22.70 -12.26
C HIS A 723 -29.78 24.18 -11.90
N GLU A 724 -28.58 24.72 -12.07
CA GLU A 724 -28.29 26.13 -11.83
C GLU A 724 -27.15 26.64 -12.73
N LYS A 725 -27.38 27.75 -13.44
CA LYS A 725 -26.36 28.48 -14.23
C LYS A 725 -25.51 27.59 -15.15
N GLY A 726 -26.12 26.56 -15.75
CA GLY A 726 -25.45 25.61 -16.65
C GLY A 726 -24.75 24.44 -15.94
N GLY A 727 -24.74 24.39 -14.61
CA GLY A 727 -24.28 23.25 -13.81
C GLY A 727 -25.44 22.41 -13.30
N ILE A 728 -25.19 21.11 -13.15
CA ILE A 728 -26.12 20.12 -12.59
C ILE A 728 -25.48 19.52 -11.34
N TYR A 729 -26.15 19.60 -10.20
CA TYR A 729 -25.58 19.35 -8.88
C TYR A 729 -26.34 18.28 -8.10
N ILE A 730 -25.63 17.49 -7.30
CA ILE A 730 -26.23 16.70 -6.21
C ILE A 730 -25.50 17.05 -4.92
N GLY A 731 -26.19 17.71 -4.00
CA GLY A 731 -25.55 18.28 -2.82
C GLY A 731 -24.41 19.23 -3.20
N LYS A 732 -23.22 19.02 -2.62
CA LYS A 732 -22.01 19.83 -2.88
C LYS A 732 -21.17 19.34 -4.06
N TRP A 733 -21.72 18.46 -4.90
CA TRP A 733 -21.03 17.92 -6.07
C TRP A 733 -21.60 18.47 -7.37
N LEU A 734 -20.76 19.03 -8.23
CA LEU A 734 -21.08 19.22 -9.65
C LEU A 734 -20.99 17.86 -10.34
N VAL A 735 -22.10 17.35 -10.87
CA VAL A 735 -22.17 15.99 -11.44
C VAL A 735 -22.37 15.96 -12.95
N GLN A 736 -22.78 17.08 -13.56
CA GLN A 736 -22.94 17.24 -15.02
C GLN A 736 -23.00 18.73 -15.38
N THR A 737 -22.88 19.08 -16.67
CA THR A 737 -23.11 20.44 -17.16
C THR A 737 -24.04 20.47 -18.38
N GLU A 738 -24.71 21.59 -18.58
CA GLU A 738 -25.58 21.84 -19.72
C GLU A 738 -24.82 22.51 -20.87
N ALA A 739 -25.23 22.25 -22.11
CA ALA A 739 -24.68 22.92 -23.28
C ALA A 739 -25.21 24.37 -23.41
N SER A 740 -24.76 25.26 -22.54
CA SER A 740 -24.97 26.71 -22.64
C SER A 740 -23.78 27.36 -23.33
N GLY A 741 -23.99 28.17 -24.36
CA GLY A 741 -22.92 28.96 -24.99
C GLY A 741 -22.35 30.08 -24.09
N GLU A 742 -22.71 30.10 -22.81
CA GLU A 742 -22.28 31.05 -21.78
C GLU A 742 -21.28 30.38 -20.85
N ARG A 743 -20.37 31.17 -20.27
CA ARG A 743 -19.35 30.70 -19.33
C ARG A 743 -19.99 30.09 -18.08
N LEU A 744 -19.57 28.87 -17.71
CA LEU A 744 -20.01 28.15 -16.52
C LEU A 744 -19.31 28.70 -15.28
N VAL A 745 -20.10 29.14 -14.29
CA VAL A 745 -19.60 29.54 -12.97
C VAL A 745 -20.15 28.56 -11.95
N ILE A 746 -19.26 27.75 -11.38
CA ILE A 746 -19.62 26.69 -10.43
C ILE A 746 -20.05 27.33 -9.09
N ARG A 747 -21.04 26.73 -8.39
CA ARG A 747 -21.52 27.22 -7.08
C ARG A 747 -20.39 27.30 -6.05
N GLU A 748 -20.35 28.39 -5.26
CA GLU A 748 -19.34 28.62 -4.22
C GLU A 748 -19.33 27.58 -3.08
N ASP A 749 -20.40 26.83 -2.87
CA ASP A 749 -20.45 25.76 -1.87
C ASP A 749 -20.11 24.37 -2.43
N THR A 750 -19.67 24.30 -3.70
CA THR A 750 -19.23 23.05 -4.34
C THR A 750 -17.91 22.58 -3.73
N GLU A 751 -17.93 21.40 -3.11
CA GLU A 751 -16.72 20.78 -2.54
C GLU A 751 -16.11 19.74 -3.49
N GLY A 752 -16.91 19.18 -4.41
CA GLY A 752 -16.48 18.16 -5.35
C GLY A 752 -16.98 18.38 -6.77
N ILE A 753 -16.19 17.95 -7.76
CA ILE A 753 -16.60 17.94 -9.17
C ILE A 753 -16.41 16.53 -9.71
N ALA A 754 -17.47 15.91 -10.22
CA ALA A 754 -17.41 14.62 -10.90
C ALA A 754 -16.64 14.73 -12.22
N THR A 755 -16.34 13.61 -12.85
CA THR A 755 -16.03 13.61 -14.29
C THR A 755 -17.24 14.16 -15.05
N VAL A 756 -17.07 15.23 -15.82
CA VAL A 756 -18.17 15.89 -16.56
C VAL A 756 -17.74 16.28 -17.98
N ASP A 757 -18.68 16.41 -18.91
CA ASP A 757 -18.41 17.09 -20.18
C ASP A 757 -18.57 18.60 -19.96
N LEU A 758 -17.57 19.43 -20.26
CA LEU A 758 -17.62 20.90 -20.11
C LEU A 758 -17.89 21.60 -21.46
N TYR A 759 -19.04 22.26 -21.59
CA TYR A 759 -19.48 22.86 -22.87
C TYR A 759 -19.08 24.32 -23.09
N SER A 760 -18.43 24.95 -22.12
CA SER A 760 -18.09 26.37 -22.12
C SER A 760 -16.86 26.65 -21.26
N ASP A 761 -16.30 27.85 -21.37
CA ASP A 761 -15.32 28.36 -20.41
C ASP A 761 -15.85 28.20 -18.98
N THR A 762 -14.99 27.82 -18.03
CA THR A 762 -15.43 27.41 -16.69
C THR A 762 -14.60 28.05 -15.58
N VAL A 763 -15.26 28.45 -14.49
CA VAL A 763 -14.64 28.97 -13.26
C VAL A 763 -14.80 27.96 -12.13
N PHE A 764 -13.67 27.57 -11.54
CA PHE A 764 -13.59 26.62 -10.43
C PHE A 764 -13.35 27.38 -9.12
N PRO A 765 -14.30 27.40 -8.18
CA PRO A 765 -14.19 28.15 -6.95
C PRO A 765 -13.23 27.51 -5.95
N LYS A 766 -12.83 28.28 -4.94
CA LYS A 766 -11.87 27.85 -3.91
C LYS A 766 -12.39 26.73 -3.00
N SER A 767 -13.70 26.56 -2.92
CA SER A 767 -14.38 25.54 -2.13
C SER A 767 -14.14 24.13 -2.63
N VAL A 768 -13.82 23.96 -3.92
CA VAL A 768 -13.54 22.67 -4.53
C VAL A 768 -12.28 22.08 -3.90
N LYS A 769 -12.40 20.84 -3.43
CA LYS A 769 -11.31 20.07 -2.79
C LYS A 769 -11.21 18.66 -3.35
N LYS A 770 -12.21 18.23 -4.13
CA LYS A 770 -12.35 16.90 -4.68
C LYS A 770 -12.69 16.99 -6.16
N VAL A 771 -12.04 16.18 -6.98
CA VAL A 771 -12.19 16.19 -8.43
C VAL A 771 -12.16 14.74 -8.91
N GLY A 772 -13.12 14.38 -9.75
CA GLY A 772 -13.22 13.08 -10.40
C GLY A 772 -12.16 12.93 -11.50
N TRP A 773 -11.88 11.69 -11.90
CA TRP A 773 -10.91 11.41 -12.97
C TRP A 773 -11.31 12.07 -14.28
N GLU A 774 -10.40 12.73 -14.97
CA GLU A 774 -10.68 13.35 -16.28
C GLU A 774 -11.86 14.34 -16.27
N MET A 775 -11.92 15.21 -15.24
CA MET A 775 -13.02 16.14 -14.98
C MET A 775 -13.68 16.78 -16.21
N ALA A 776 -12.93 17.10 -17.26
CA ALA A 776 -13.45 17.53 -18.55
C ALA A 776 -13.31 16.41 -19.61
N ASN A 777 -14.32 15.55 -19.72
CA ASN A 777 -14.40 14.47 -20.69
C ASN A 777 -15.09 14.93 -22.00
N GLY A 778 -14.93 14.17 -23.09
CA GLY A 778 -15.89 14.18 -24.19
C GLY A 778 -15.48 14.85 -25.50
N LYS A 779 -16.02 14.29 -26.60
CA LYS A 779 -15.97 14.80 -27.99
C LYS A 779 -16.58 16.21 -28.15
N TYR A 780 -17.35 16.65 -27.16
CA TYR A 780 -18.14 17.88 -27.19
C TYR A 780 -17.64 18.95 -26.22
N ASN A 781 -16.50 18.69 -25.53
CA ASN A 781 -15.84 19.74 -24.77
C ASN A 781 -15.59 20.92 -25.71
N LYS A 782 -16.03 22.10 -25.31
CA LYS A 782 -16.05 23.33 -26.11
C LYS A 782 -15.31 24.48 -25.41
N MET A 783 -14.70 24.17 -24.29
CA MET A 783 -14.01 25.06 -23.38
C MET A 783 -12.70 25.53 -24.02
N GLU A 784 -12.52 26.85 -24.11
CA GLU A 784 -11.25 27.45 -24.53
C GLU A 784 -10.46 27.97 -23.32
N ARG A 785 -11.13 28.25 -22.19
CA ARG A 785 -10.52 28.83 -20.99
C ARG A 785 -11.00 28.19 -19.68
N ALA A 786 -10.05 27.87 -18.79
CA ALA A 786 -10.27 27.49 -17.39
C ALA A 786 -9.78 28.58 -16.44
N ASP A 787 -10.57 28.96 -15.45
CA ASP A 787 -10.15 29.83 -14.35
C ASP A 787 -10.26 29.08 -13.01
N VAL A 788 -9.13 28.65 -12.46
CA VAL A 788 -9.06 27.75 -11.31
C VAL A 788 -8.61 28.47 -10.04
N TYR A 789 -9.52 28.61 -9.08
CA TYR A 789 -9.28 29.16 -7.74
C TYR A 789 -9.20 28.06 -6.66
N SER A 790 -9.55 26.83 -7.02
CA SER A 790 -9.41 25.62 -6.21
C SER A 790 -7.96 25.38 -5.79
N SER A 791 -7.79 24.81 -4.59
CA SER A 791 -6.49 24.35 -4.09
C SER A 791 -6.10 22.95 -4.59
N VAL A 792 -6.96 22.31 -5.38
CA VAL A 792 -6.77 20.96 -5.95
C VAL A 792 -7.22 20.96 -7.40
N ILE A 793 -6.36 20.42 -8.27
CA ILE A 793 -6.61 20.12 -9.69
C ILE A 793 -6.20 18.67 -9.94
N ASP A 794 -7.04 17.91 -10.63
CA ASP A 794 -6.70 16.58 -11.14
C ASP A 794 -5.76 16.74 -12.35
N PHE A 795 -4.82 15.82 -12.51
CA PHE A 795 -3.84 15.93 -13.59
C PHE A 795 -4.39 15.61 -14.98
N ASP A 796 -5.43 14.78 -15.08
CA ASP A 796 -6.13 14.52 -16.33
C ASP A 796 -7.35 15.45 -16.50
N GLU A 797 -7.49 16.46 -15.63
CA GLU A 797 -8.64 17.37 -15.57
C GLU A 797 -9.02 17.96 -16.94
N PHE A 798 -8.02 18.28 -17.77
CA PHE A 798 -8.21 18.82 -19.12
C PHE A 798 -7.71 17.88 -20.24
N LYS A 799 -7.47 16.61 -19.95
CA LYS A 799 -6.88 15.63 -20.89
C LYS A 799 -7.66 15.52 -22.20
N ASN A 800 -8.98 15.66 -22.15
CA ASN A 800 -9.87 15.56 -23.31
C ASN A 800 -10.37 16.94 -23.80
N ALA A 801 -9.83 18.05 -23.28
CA ALA A 801 -10.24 19.40 -23.64
C ALA A 801 -9.66 19.86 -24.99
N LYS A 802 -10.26 19.38 -26.07
CA LYS A 802 -9.81 19.56 -27.46
C LYS A 802 -9.62 21.03 -27.91
N PHE A 803 -10.38 21.95 -27.34
CA PHE A 803 -10.38 23.37 -27.74
C PHE A 803 -9.68 24.27 -26.71
N MET A 804 -9.08 23.69 -25.67
CA MET A 804 -8.45 24.44 -24.59
C MET A 804 -7.32 25.33 -25.14
N LYS A 805 -7.31 26.60 -24.72
CA LYS A 805 -6.27 27.59 -25.04
C LYS A 805 -5.56 28.06 -23.80
N ASP A 806 -6.30 28.44 -22.77
CA ASP A 806 -5.77 29.10 -21.58
C ASP A 806 -6.26 28.43 -20.29
N ILE A 807 -5.33 28.01 -19.43
CA ILE A 807 -5.63 27.52 -18.08
C ILE A 807 -5.03 28.50 -17.08
N TYR A 808 -5.86 29.23 -16.35
CA TYR A 808 -5.42 30.12 -15.27
C TYR A 808 -5.53 29.42 -13.92
N ILE A 809 -4.41 29.30 -13.22
CA ILE A 809 -4.34 28.73 -11.87
C ILE A 809 -4.01 29.85 -10.89
N TYR A 810 -5.01 30.26 -10.10
CA TYR A 810 -4.93 31.40 -9.18
C TYR A 810 -4.51 31.01 -7.77
N ASP A 811 -4.61 29.73 -7.37
CA ASP A 811 -4.04 29.28 -6.10
C ASP A 811 -2.55 28.95 -6.28
N ARG A 812 -1.69 29.73 -5.62
CA ARG A 812 -0.23 29.52 -5.60
C ARG A 812 0.15 28.15 -5.04
N ASN A 813 -0.70 27.59 -4.19
CA ASN A 813 -0.51 26.31 -3.52
C ASN A 813 -1.36 25.19 -4.13
N CYS A 814 -1.96 25.40 -5.31
CA CYS A 814 -2.79 24.39 -5.97
C CYS A 814 -2.03 23.07 -6.09
N GLN A 815 -2.60 21.98 -5.57
CA GLN A 815 -2.05 20.65 -5.71
C GLN A 815 -2.49 20.07 -7.05
N ILE A 816 -1.55 19.62 -7.88
CA ILE A 816 -1.82 18.92 -9.14
C ILE A 816 -1.50 17.44 -8.91
N CYS A 817 -2.52 16.57 -8.93
CA CYS A 817 -2.45 15.15 -8.52
C CYS A 817 -2.24 14.21 -9.72
N SER A 818 -1.12 13.48 -9.84
CA SER A 818 -0.67 12.76 -11.05
C SER A 818 -1.38 11.42 -11.38
N GLY A 819 -1.35 11.04 -12.68
CA GLY A 819 -1.78 9.77 -13.27
C GLY A 819 -1.04 9.45 -14.59
N GLU A 820 -1.41 8.41 -15.34
CA GLU A 820 -0.61 7.88 -16.47
C GLU A 820 -0.76 8.62 -17.79
N ASN A 821 -1.64 9.61 -17.84
CA ASN A 821 -2.05 10.21 -19.10
C ASN A 821 -1.99 11.73 -19.09
N THR A 822 -0.94 12.33 -18.56
CA THR A 822 -0.56 13.68 -19.00
C THR A 822 0.04 13.65 -20.38
N ILE A 823 -0.04 14.78 -21.05
CA ILE A 823 0.22 14.93 -22.47
C ILE A 823 1.68 14.65 -22.83
N PRO A 824 2.03 13.51 -23.48
CA PRO A 824 3.14 13.52 -24.41
C PRO A 824 2.56 14.01 -25.73
N ALA A 825 2.77 15.28 -26.06
CA ALA A 825 2.53 15.73 -27.43
C ALA A 825 3.59 15.06 -28.31
N LYS A 826 3.20 14.04 -29.09
CA LYS A 826 3.95 13.66 -30.29
C LYS A 826 3.16 14.17 -31.48
N TYR A 827 3.63 15.27 -32.05
CA TYR A 827 3.17 15.77 -33.34
C TYR A 827 3.10 14.59 -34.34
N VAL A 828 1.88 14.20 -34.76
CA VAL A 828 1.68 13.24 -35.84
C VAL A 828 1.08 14.01 -37.01
N SER A 829 1.93 14.42 -37.96
CA SER A 829 1.44 14.86 -39.25
C SER A 829 0.82 13.65 -39.96
N VAL A 830 -0.49 13.65 -40.18
CA VAL A 830 -1.13 12.65 -41.04
C VAL A 830 -0.79 13.01 -42.49
N LEU A 831 0.20 12.34 -43.06
CA LEU A 831 0.73 12.60 -44.41
C LEU A 831 -0.14 12.03 -45.56
N SER A 832 -1.43 11.72 -45.35
CA SER A 832 -2.32 11.32 -46.46
C SER A 832 -3.59 12.17 -46.52
N ARG A 833 -3.74 12.89 -47.63
CA ARG A 833 -4.90 13.71 -48.00
C ARG A 833 -6.13 12.89 -48.41
N ASP A 834 -6.30 11.66 -47.92
CA ASP A 834 -7.44 10.82 -48.30
C ASP A 834 -8.50 10.80 -47.18
N PRO A 835 -9.67 11.44 -47.36
CA PRO A 835 -10.73 11.51 -46.36
C PRO A 835 -11.28 10.14 -45.93
N ALA A 836 -11.11 9.10 -46.75
CA ALA A 836 -11.64 7.76 -46.48
C ALA A 836 -10.88 7.02 -45.36
N ASP A 837 -9.56 7.20 -45.26
CA ASP A 837 -8.74 6.55 -44.23
C ASP A 837 -8.96 7.18 -42.85
N VAL A 838 -9.17 8.50 -42.80
CA VAL A 838 -9.48 9.23 -41.57
C VAL A 838 -10.86 8.83 -41.01
N GLN A 839 -11.83 8.56 -41.88
CA GLN A 839 -13.18 8.19 -41.46
C GLN A 839 -13.27 6.72 -41.00
N ALA A 840 -12.50 5.82 -41.60
CA ALA A 840 -12.36 4.43 -41.15
C ALA A 840 -11.62 4.33 -39.80
N TYR A 841 -10.56 5.14 -39.61
CA TYR A 841 -9.83 5.21 -38.34
C TYR A 841 -10.66 5.82 -37.20
N ARG A 842 -11.52 6.81 -37.49
CA ARG A 842 -12.43 7.45 -36.51
C ARG A 842 -13.60 6.57 -36.06
N ALA A 843 -13.92 5.49 -36.78
CA ALA A 843 -15.07 4.63 -36.47
C ALA A 843 -14.69 3.38 -35.65
N SER A 844 -13.40 3.01 -35.60
CA SER A 844 -12.92 1.77 -34.96
C SER A 844 -12.17 1.98 -33.64
N VAL A 845 -11.90 3.24 -33.25
CA VAL A 845 -11.22 3.57 -32.00
C VAL A 845 -12.26 4.13 -31.04
N THR A 846 -12.58 3.39 -29.99
CA THR A 846 -13.25 3.94 -28.80
C THR A 846 -12.45 5.17 -28.38
N ILE A 847 -13.09 6.33 -28.34
CA ILE A 847 -12.47 7.67 -28.20
C ILE A 847 -11.45 7.78 -27.04
N THR A 848 -11.50 6.84 -26.09
CA THR A 848 -10.61 6.72 -24.93
C THR A 848 -9.20 6.19 -25.19
N GLU A 849 -8.89 5.50 -26.30
CA GLU A 849 -7.62 4.75 -26.37
C GLU A 849 -6.50 5.33 -27.26
N LEU A 850 -6.73 6.25 -28.22
CA LEU A 850 -5.63 6.60 -29.16
C LEU A 850 -5.60 8.00 -29.80
N THR A 851 -6.42 8.98 -29.42
CA THR A 851 -6.34 10.34 -30.00
C THR A 851 -5.87 11.39 -29.01
N ARG A 852 -4.57 11.39 -28.72
CA ARG A 852 -3.87 12.64 -28.35
C ARG A 852 -3.35 13.31 -29.61
N THR A 853 -3.23 14.64 -29.55
CA THR A 853 -2.37 15.51 -30.38
C THR A 853 -3.03 16.36 -31.48
N VAL A 854 -4.20 17.00 -31.24
CA VAL A 854 -4.60 18.19 -32.03
C VAL A 854 -5.48 19.12 -31.18
N SER A 855 -5.10 20.39 -31.04
CA SER A 855 -6.01 21.48 -30.61
C SER A 855 -6.63 22.11 -31.86
N GLU A 856 -7.95 22.30 -31.91
CA GLU A 856 -8.66 22.77 -33.13
C GLU A 856 -9.43 24.07 -32.87
N ARG A 857 -9.61 24.94 -33.89
CA ARG A 857 -10.59 26.05 -33.82
C ARG A 857 -12.00 25.58 -34.17
N TYR A 858 -13.00 26.34 -33.72
CA TYR A 858 -14.39 26.16 -34.13
C TYR A 858 -14.58 26.31 -35.65
N GLY A 859 -14.84 25.20 -36.34
CA GLY A 859 -15.21 25.18 -37.76
C GLY A 859 -15.63 23.77 -38.20
N TYR A 860 -16.79 23.66 -38.85
CA TYR A 860 -17.19 22.41 -39.50
C TYR A 860 -16.31 22.28 -40.76
N TYR A 861 -15.23 21.51 -40.66
CA TYR A 861 -14.26 21.22 -41.75
C TYR A 861 -13.29 22.36 -42.15
N ASP A 862 -12.62 23.02 -41.22
CA ASP A 862 -11.40 23.78 -41.56
C ASP A 862 -10.19 23.30 -40.73
N GLU A 863 -9.12 22.95 -41.45
CA GLU A 863 -7.88 22.32 -40.99
C GLU A 863 -6.94 23.30 -40.25
N ASP A 864 -7.47 24.23 -39.46
CA ASP A 864 -6.66 25.20 -38.71
C ASP A 864 -6.42 24.71 -37.27
N GLU A 865 -5.21 24.20 -37.03
CA GLU A 865 -4.67 23.83 -35.72
C GLU A 865 -4.47 25.08 -34.84
N LEU A 866 -4.82 24.99 -33.56
CA LEU A 866 -4.47 26.00 -32.55
C LEU A 866 -3.04 25.75 -32.05
N ASP A 867 -2.30 26.84 -31.80
CA ASP A 867 -1.03 26.78 -31.05
C ASP A 867 -1.25 26.15 -29.66
N ASP A 868 -0.20 25.52 -29.12
CA ASP A 868 -0.23 24.78 -27.85
C ASP A 868 -0.92 25.51 -26.68
N VAL A 869 -1.63 24.75 -25.83
CA VAL A 869 -2.26 25.23 -24.58
C VAL A 869 -1.26 26.03 -23.73
N VAL A 870 -1.67 27.21 -23.25
CA VAL A 870 -0.92 28.08 -22.34
C VAL A 870 -1.42 27.91 -20.92
N ILE A 871 -0.49 27.65 -20.00
CA ILE A 871 -0.77 27.57 -18.57
C ILE A 871 -0.33 28.88 -17.94
N HIS A 872 -1.27 29.56 -17.30
CA HIS A 872 -1.05 30.80 -16.58
C HIS A 872 -1.02 30.50 -15.08
N GLY A 873 0.06 30.87 -14.40
CA GLY A 873 0.18 30.69 -12.94
C GLY A 873 1.21 31.62 -12.32
N TYR A 874 1.42 31.53 -11.01
CA TYR A 874 2.46 32.33 -10.35
C TYR A 874 3.86 31.77 -10.61
N ALA A 875 4.87 32.64 -10.66
CA ALA A 875 6.26 32.19 -10.68
C ALA A 875 6.60 31.39 -9.41
N GLY A 876 7.31 30.28 -9.59
CA GLY A 876 7.64 29.28 -8.59
C GLY A 876 6.44 28.46 -8.11
N SER A 877 5.35 28.37 -8.87
CA SER A 877 4.16 27.59 -8.48
C SER A 877 4.19 26.16 -9.01
N THR A 878 3.30 25.32 -8.48
CA THR A 878 3.01 23.98 -9.01
C THR A 878 2.55 24.01 -10.46
N ALA A 879 1.85 25.07 -10.89
CA ALA A 879 1.46 25.30 -12.27
C ALA A 879 2.66 25.52 -13.21
N GLU A 880 3.67 26.27 -12.77
CA GLU A 880 4.92 26.47 -13.53
C GLU A 880 5.70 25.15 -13.65
N ALA A 881 5.82 24.42 -12.55
CA ALA A 881 6.48 23.12 -12.52
C ALA A 881 5.78 22.12 -13.47
N TYR A 882 4.44 22.11 -13.45
CA TYR A 882 3.61 21.29 -14.33
C TYR A 882 3.78 21.69 -15.81
N ALA A 883 3.73 22.98 -16.15
CA ALA A 883 3.94 23.43 -17.52
C ALA A 883 5.33 23.04 -18.05
N LYS A 884 6.37 23.20 -17.22
CA LYS A 884 7.75 22.80 -17.55
C LYS A 884 7.90 21.30 -17.75
N MET A 885 7.30 20.48 -16.88
CA MET A 885 7.32 19.02 -16.96
C MET A 885 6.80 18.49 -18.30
N TYR A 886 5.77 19.14 -18.87
CA TYR A 886 5.12 18.68 -20.11
C TYR A 886 5.48 19.49 -21.35
N GLY A 887 6.52 20.33 -21.28
CA GLY A 887 6.94 21.16 -22.41
C GLY A 887 5.86 22.14 -22.89
N ARG A 888 5.01 22.61 -21.97
CA ARG A 888 3.93 23.57 -22.26
C ARG A 888 4.39 24.99 -22.06
N LYS A 889 3.75 25.90 -22.79
CA LYS A 889 3.98 27.33 -22.62
C LYS A 889 3.43 27.74 -21.26
N PHE A 890 4.29 28.29 -20.43
CA PHE A 890 3.91 28.89 -19.16
C PHE A 890 3.97 30.40 -19.28
N GLU A 891 2.91 31.07 -18.85
CA GLU A 891 2.88 32.52 -18.70
C GLU A 891 2.65 32.87 -17.24
N VAL A 892 3.46 33.78 -16.71
CA VAL A 892 3.29 34.22 -15.33
C VAL A 892 2.03 35.09 -15.27
N ILE A 893 1.09 34.76 -14.37
CA ILE A 893 0.02 35.67 -13.98
C ILE A 893 0.70 36.85 -13.30
N ASP A 894 0.83 37.91 -14.10
CA ASP A 894 1.59 39.14 -13.87
C ASP A 894 1.53 39.63 -12.41
N ALA A 895 2.66 39.53 -11.69
CA ALA A 895 2.80 40.04 -10.33
C ALA A 895 2.91 41.56 -10.27
N ASP A 896 3.03 42.25 -11.41
CA ASP A 896 3.19 43.71 -11.48
C ASP A 896 2.58 44.29 -12.76
N SER A 897 1.26 44.52 -12.81
CA SER A 897 0.75 45.59 -13.68
C SER A 897 -0.58 46.24 -13.24
N ALA A 898 -0.44 47.47 -12.76
CA ALA A 898 -1.40 48.57 -12.62
C ALA A 898 -2.54 48.47 -11.59
N TYR A 899 -3.09 47.29 -11.27
CA TYR A 899 -4.26 47.19 -10.38
C TYR A 899 -3.90 46.38 -9.13
N LYS A 900 -3.74 47.06 -7.98
CA LYS A 900 -3.59 46.40 -6.66
C LYS A 900 -4.96 45.96 -6.14
N ASN A 901 -5.04 44.94 -5.30
CA ASN A 901 -6.29 44.41 -4.70
C ASN A 901 -7.25 45.54 -4.23
N GLY A 902 -8.28 45.81 -5.04
CA GLY A 902 -9.30 46.85 -4.88
C GLY A 902 -9.08 48.19 -5.58
N ASP A 903 -7.89 48.47 -6.08
CA ASP A 903 -7.66 49.55 -7.04
C ASP A 903 -8.15 49.05 -8.41
N ILE A 904 -9.34 49.49 -8.83
CA ILE A 904 -10.05 49.04 -10.05
C ILE A 904 -9.92 50.10 -11.15
N ASN A 905 -9.47 51.30 -10.81
CA ASN A 905 -9.28 52.40 -11.75
C ASN A 905 -7.81 52.56 -12.21
N GLY A 906 -6.87 51.95 -11.49
CA GLY A 906 -5.45 51.83 -11.84
C GLY A 906 -4.63 53.04 -11.42
N ASP A 907 -5.11 53.81 -10.44
CA ASP A 907 -4.44 55.00 -9.90
C ASP A 907 -3.47 54.67 -8.74
N ALA A 908 -3.31 53.39 -8.42
CA ALA A 908 -2.52 52.86 -7.32
C ALA A 908 -3.05 53.22 -5.93
N VAL A 909 -4.29 53.71 -5.80
CA VAL A 909 -4.91 54.15 -4.53
C VAL A 909 -6.32 53.57 -4.38
N LEU A 910 -6.52 52.70 -3.40
CA LEU A 910 -7.86 52.22 -3.03
C LEU A 910 -8.74 53.37 -2.52
N ASN A 911 -9.67 53.86 -3.35
CA ASN A 911 -10.50 55.01 -3.01
C ASN A 911 -11.92 54.95 -3.61
N VAL A 912 -12.77 55.92 -3.26
CA VAL A 912 -14.17 55.98 -3.73
C VAL A 912 -14.31 55.89 -5.27
N GLY A 913 -13.28 56.29 -6.02
CA GLY A 913 -13.19 56.10 -7.48
C GLY A 913 -13.32 54.64 -7.91
N ASP A 914 -12.66 53.69 -7.23
CA ASP A 914 -12.77 52.26 -7.55
C ASP A 914 -14.12 51.71 -7.12
N LEU A 915 -14.65 52.13 -5.96
CA LEU A 915 -15.98 51.73 -5.50
C LEU A 915 -17.08 52.16 -6.47
N VAL A 916 -16.91 53.30 -7.14
CA VAL A 916 -17.83 53.76 -8.19
C VAL A 916 -17.75 52.84 -9.41
N ILE A 917 -16.55 52.45 -9.82
CA ILE A 917 -16.35 51.53 -10.94
C ILE A 917 -16.92 50.14 -10.61
N LEU A 918 -16.71 49.65 -9.39
CA LEU A 918 -17.31 48.42 -8.82
C LEU A 918 -18.83 48.45 -8.86
N ASN A 919 -19.47 49.49 -8.32
CA ASN A 919 -20.93 49.59 -8.35
C ASN A 919 -21.48 49.74 -9.78
N ARG A 920 -20.76 50.42 -10.67
CA ARG A 920 -21.18 50.55 -12.06
C ARG A 920 -21.14 49.21 -12.80
N TYR A 921 -20.19 48.35 -12.47
CA TYR A 921 -20.12 46.97 -12.96
C TYR A 921 -21.31 46.14 -12.44
N LEU A 922 -21.60 46.18 -11.14
CA LEU A 922 -22.74 45.47 -10.55
C LEU A 922 -24.10 45.93 -11.10
N HIS A 923 -24.21 47.20 -11.51
CA HIS A 923 -25.39 47.74 -12.17
C HIS A 923 -25.40 47.54 -13.70
N GLY A 924 -24.42 46.82 -14.26
CA GLY A 924 -24.32 46.53 -15.70
C GLY A 924 -24.04 47.76 -16.57
N THR A 925 -23.62 48.88 -15.97
CA THR A 925 -23.35 50.16 -16.67
C THR A 925 -21.87 50.37 -17.02
N TYR A 926 -21.04 49.37 -16.70
CA TYR A 926 -19.61 49.34 -16.96
C TYR A 926 -19.18 47.88 -17.07
N GLN A 927 -18.32 47.55 -18.03
CA GLN A 927 -17.77 46.21 -18.17
C GLN A 927 -16.29 46.22 -17.78
N PHE A 928 -15.89 45.23 -16.99
CA PHE A 928 -14.51 45.09 -16.55
C PHE A 928 -13.64 44.48 -17.64
N THR A 929 -12.42 45.04 -17.75
CA THR A 929 -11.31 44.28 -18.30
C THR A 929 -10.93 43.17 -17.32
N GLU A 930 -10.24 42.14 -17.79
CA GLU A 930 -9.83 41.00 -16.96
C GLU A 930 -9.02 41.43 -15.71
N LYS A 931 -8.14 42.44 -15.87
CA LYS A 931 -7.35 42.99 -14.76
C LYS A 931 -8.22 43.68 -13.70
N GLN A 932 -9.26 44.37 -14.14
CA GLN A 932 -10.21 45.04 -13.24
C GLN A 932 -11.11 44.05 -12.53
N PHE A 933 -11.52 42.97 -13.22
CA PHE A 933 -12.29 41.89 -12.61
C PHE A 933 -11.49 41.22 -11.49
N LYS A 934 -10.23 40.86 -11.75
CA LYS A 934 -9.31 40.29 -10.75
C LYS A 934 -9.03 41.23 -9.57
N SER A 935 -8.96 42.54 -9.82
CA SER A 935 -8.74 43.52 -8.75
C SER A 935 -10.01 43.78 -7.91
N ALA A 936 -11.18 43.60 -8.52
CA ALA A 936 -12.47 43.82 -7.91
C ALA A 936 -12.98 42.63 -7.08
N ASP A 937 -12.53 41.42 -7.39
CA ASP A 937 -12.77 40.19 -6.63
C ASP A 937 -11.88 40.21 -5.37
N LEU A 938 -12.40 40.83 -4.32
CA LEU A 938 -11.68 41.15 -3.08
C LEU A 938 -11.66 40.01 -2.09
N ASN A 939 -12.66 39.11 -2.14
CA ASN A 939 -12.67 37.87 -1.36
C ASN A 939 -11.93 36.73 -2.08
N GLY A 940 -11.61 36.87 -3.38
CA GLY A 940 -10.97 35.84 -4.18
C GLY A 940 -11.89 34.65 -4.45
N ASP A 941 -13.20 34.90 -4.57
CA ASP A 941 -14.21 33.88 -4.84
C ASP A 941 -14.47 33.67 -6.34
N GLY A 942 -13.80 34.43 -7.21
CA GLY A 942 -13.97 34.30 -8.67
C GLY A 942 -15.22 34.98 -9.20
N SER A 943 -15.97 35.67 -8.35
CA SER A 943 -17.10 36.52 -8.69
C SER A 943 -16.80 37.98 -8.32
N VAL A 944 -17.57 38.91 -8.89
CA VAL A 944 -17.55 40.31 -8.44
C VAL A 944 -18.98 40.69 -8.12
N ASP A 945 -19.30 40.75 -6.84
CA ASP A 945 -20.66 40.95 -6.35
C ASP A 945 -20.75 41.91 -5.15
N VAL A 946 -21.86 41.86 -4.41
CA VAL A 946 -22.11 42.73 -3.27
C VAL A 946 -21.18 42.42 -2.08
N PHE A 947 -20.65 41.20 -1.98
CA PHE A 947 -19.71 40.79 -0.94
C PHE A 947 -18.35 41.46 -1.13
N ASP A 948 -17.90 41.65 -2.37
CA ASP A 948 -16.72 42.46 -2.66
C ASP A 948 -16.92 43.92 -2.23
N VAL A 949 -18.11 44.48 -2.47
CA VAL A 949 -18.43 45.84 -2.01
C VAL A 949 -18.35 45.96 -0.48
N ILE A 950 -18.70 44.90 0.26
CA ILE A 950 -18.59 44.89 1.72
C ILE A 950 -17.13 44.89 2.16
N ILE A 951 -16.29 44.05 1.53
CA ILE A 951 -14.84 44.00 1.82
C ILE A 951 -14.18 45.32 1.44
N TYR A 952 -14.57 45.89 0.30
CA TYR A 952 -14.14 47.19 -0.18
C TYR A 952 -14.42 48.27 0.88
N ARG A 953 -15.67 48.33 1.37
CA ARG A 953 -16.09 49.31 2.37
C ARG A 953 -15.35 49.15 3.70
N ARG A 954 -15.06 47.91 4.11
CA ARG A 954 -14.25 47.66 5.31
C ARG A 954 -12.84 48.22 5.13
N LYS A 955 -12.19 47.93 3.99
CA LYS A 955 -10.84 48.43 3.67
C LYS A 955 -10.73 49.96 3.52
N LEU A 956 -11.83 50.66 3.22
CA LEU A 956 -11.86 52.14 3.19
C LEU A 956 -11.95 52.81 4.57
N VAL A 957 -12.45 52.08 5.58
CA VAL A 957 -12.77 52.63 6.91
C VAL A 957 -11.69 52.28 7.94
N GLU A 958 -10.89 51.25 7.66
CA GLU A 958 -9.62 50.91 8.32
C GLU A 958 -8.49 51.84 7.85
#